data_AF-A0A7J9TKB5-F1
#
_entry.id   AF-A0A7J9TKB5-F1
#
_cell.length_a   1.000
_cell.length_b   1.000
_cell.length_c   1.000
_cell.angle_alpha   90.00
_cell.angle_beta   90.00
_cell.angle_gamma   90.00
#
_symmetry.space_group_name_H-M   'P 1'
#
loop_
_entity.id
_entity.type
_entity.pdbx_description
1 polymer ?
#
loop_
_entity_poly.entity_id
_entity_poly.type
_entity_poly.pdbx_seq_one_letter_code
_entity_poly.pdbx_strand_id
1 'polypeptide(L)'
;MTSHSSQSRTSMILHVMKNVDESPLSINQYFKEKRAPFSQAQYYIYKKILKDRGIEGLSDQRCEGNNLRFTDDLKNFVIGLLEHNLSMTTRQVQNAIKSRFEITISNTTIKDFRRENDLIWFRPESNHISIGESGAAEIPIALALGTGLIDAITDSISRCVKDKKESGVFENSARLEKDHPDLRSKGKFTSKYNKSTSVTKSRFKSLDEKISNKRFAAMDIFLLSKNSILRRTLALFSLPLVTANGRARSIDNPGGNALKYLCGINYKASTIDKHIRELKYLRISDDLIESTARFWIDFWSSRNSSDNIFTCYYIDGNTKALWSSKPCHKGKVTMLGRVMNCLEQVFIHDGQGHPIYFQTFNGHADLGKNSLGMVDKISEYLKDTTTLGNQITVNRILILDGGGNGVKTLRELSGSDYHFITILDSNQINDRKIKSVSEKKRYDFGDAYLVDCNIELEDSNDKGYIFETRAVQVHWDNGRTSVLITNLSEEIFTTDNVVKSYFNRWPAQELNFRDMKSGVNIHRVVGYGKKLVDNLTVLEKIERLQRQKNELEWELKDPLDEIRNMEENLQLKINDERIYREKSTIIKGIRRLSEHDMQSLKSIQKEINSIKRKIKNIEKDYPKQFTSLKKKKDELARIIDKKKIYSVDVELDQIMTCFKISFANICCYLLDECFNGEKMTLQRLFEVIFDLQGEVRIENGCRNIFIKRNPKQQDIMKKLESALDSINHMGIKDLNGCMYNFKLI
;
A
#
# COMPACT_ATOMS: atom_id res chain seq x y z
N MET A 1 -53.04 3.11 -48.44
CA MET A 1 -53.25 1.80 -49.11
C MET A 1 -54.11 0.87 -48.23
N THR A 2 -55.39 1.18 -48.00
CA THR A 2 -56.22 0.47 -47.01
C THR A 2 -57.67 0.20 -47.44
N SER A 3 -58.04 0.45 -48.71
CA SER A 3 -59.38 0.10 -49.21
C SER A 3 -59.53 -1.38 -49.63
N HIS A 4 -58.43 -2.08 -49.95
CA HIS A 4 -58.50 -3.47 -50.42
C HIS A 4 -58.66 -4.55 -49.32
N SER A 5 -58.38 -4.26 -48.04
CA SER A 5 -58.49 -5.29 -46.98
C SER A 5 -59.91 -5.47 -46.43
N SER A 6 -60.72 -4.41 -46.41
CA SER A 6 -62.11 -4.46 -45.90
C SER A 6 -63.02 -5.28 -46.82
N GLN A 7 -62.97 -5.07 -48.13
CA GLN A 7 -63.78 -5.84 -49.10
C GLN A 7 -63.41 -7.34 -49.10
N SER A 8 -62.13 -7.67 -48.87
CA SER A 8 -61.65 -9.05 -48.74
C SER A 8 -62.23 -9.75 -47.52
N ARG A 9 -62.29 -9.06 -46.37
CA ARG A 9 -62.82 -9.62 -45.12
C ARG A 9 -64.33 -9.82 -45.16
N THR A 10 -65.10 -8.86 -45.67
CA THR A 10 -66.56 -8.98 -45.77
C THR A 10 -66.94 -10.14 -46.71
N SER A 11 -66.23 -10.29 -47.83
CA SER A 11 -66.40 -11.42 -48.76
C SER A 11 -66.09 -12.76 -48.10
N MET A 12 -65.02 -12.83 -47.29
CA MET A 12 -64.65 -14.03 -46.53
C MET A 12 -65.73 -14.42 -45.51
N ILE A 13 -66.29 -13.45 -44.78
CA ILE A 13 -67.35 -13.69 -43.79
C ILE A 13 -68.61 -14.22 -44.47
N LEU A 14 -69.05 -13.59 -45.56
CA LEU A 14 -70.22 -14.03 -46.33
C LEU A 14 -70.04 -15.44 -46.91
N HIS A 15 -68.85 -15.74 -47.43
CA HIS A 15 -68.54 -17.06 -47.97
C HIS A 15 -68.62 -18.16 -46.90
N VAL A 16 -68.05 -17.93 -45.72
CA VAL A 16 -68.12 -18.89 -44.61
C VAL A 16 -69.55 -19.03 -44.09
N MET A 17 -70.33 -17.94 -44.04
CA MET A 17 -71.73 -18.02 -43.62
C MET A 17 -72.58 -18.83 -44.58
N LYS A 18 -72.40 -18.65 -45.88
CA LYS A 18 -73.04 -19.48 -46.91
C LYS A 18 -72.65 -20.95 -46.78
N ASN A 19 -71.36 -21.24 -46.58
CA ASN A 19 -70.87 -22.61 -46.41
C ASN A 19 -71.41 -23.29 -45.13
N VAL A 20 -71.70 -22.53 -44.07
CA VAL A 20 -72.33 -23.05 -42.85
C VAL A 20 -73.80 -23.35 -43.10
N ASP A 21 -74.53 -22.46 -43.78
CA ASP A 21 -75.97 -22.61 -44.03
C ASP A 21 -76.27 -23.73 -45.07
N GLU A 22 -75.35 -23.99 -46.02
CA GLU A 22 -75.44 -25.08 -47.01
C GLU A 22 -74.92 -26.44 -46.49
N SER A 23 -74.32 -26.47 -45.30
CA SER A 23 -73.79 -27.71 -44.74
C SER A 23 -74.88 -28.55 -44.07
N PRO A 24 -74.88 -29.89 -44.22
CA PRO A 24 -75.77 -30.77 -43.48
C PRO A 24 -75.38 -30.93 -41.99
N LEU A 25 -74.29 -30.28 -41.54
CA LEU A 25 -73.80 -30.36 -40.16
C LEU A 25 -74.46 -29.29 -39.27
N SER A 26 -74.63 -29.60 -37.98
CA SER A 26 -75.00 -28.57 -37.01
C SER A 26 -73.91 -27.50 -36.91
N ILE A 27 -74.27 -26.24 -36.62
CA ILE A 27 -73.30 -25.13 -36.52
C ILE A 27 -72.15 -25.47 -35.55
N ASN A 28 -72.45 -26.10 -34.42
CA ASN A 28 -71.43 -26.51 -33.44
C ASN A 28 -70.47 -27.54 -34.04
N GLN A 29 -70.99 -28.51 -34.77
CA GLN A 29 -70.20 -29.55 -35.40
C GLN A 29 -69.39 -29.02 -36.60
N TYR A 30 -69.95 -28.08 -37.37
CA TYR A 30 -69.24 -27.40 -38.45
C TYR A 30 -67.97 -26.70 -37.95
N PHE A 31 -68.05 -25.88 -36.89
CA PHE A 31 -66.87 -25.17 -36.37
C PHE A 31 -65.89 -26.06 -35.59
N LYS A 32 -66.27 -27.29 -35.23
CA LYS A 32 -65.35 -28.30 -34.69
C LYS A 32 -64.60 -29.06 -35.78
N GLU A 33 -65.27 -29.39 -36.87
CA GLU A 33 -64.72 -30.25 -37.94
C GLU A 33 -64.10 -29.46 -39.10
N LYS A 34 -64.57 -28.24 -39.37
CA LYS A 34 -64.10 -27.39 -40.46
C LYS A 34 -63.32 -26.19 -39.93
N ARG A 35 -62.18 -25.91 -40.56
CA ARG A 35 -61.30 -24.80 -40.19
C ARG A 35 -61.88 -23.49 -40.73
N ALA A 36 -62.63 -22.78 -39.88
CA ALA A 36 -63.16 -21.46 -40.20
C ALA A 36 -62.21 -20.33 -39.75
N PRO A 37 -62.18 -19.20 -40.47
CA PRO A 37 -61.30 -18.07 -40.16
C PRO A 37 -61.77 -17.22 -38.96
N PHE A 38 -62.92 -17.53 -38.39
CA PHE A 38 -63.45 -16.92 -37.17
C PHE A 38 -64.18 -17.95 -36.31
N SER A 39 -64.40 -17.63 -35.05
CA SER A 39 -65.02 -18.53 -34.07
C SER A 39 -66.55 -18.63 -34.24
N GLN A 40 -67.14 -19.68 -33.67
CA GLN A 40 -68.60 -19.85 -33.61
C GLN A 40 -69.30 -18.66 -32.94
N ALA A 41 -68.70 -18.07 -31.89
CA ALA A 41 -69.25 -16.88 -31.25
C ALA A 41 -69.29 -15.69 -32.22
N GLN A 42 -68.24 -15.50 -33.01
CA GLN A 42 -68.19 -14.47 -34.05
C GLN A 42 -69.19 -14.74 -35.18
N TYR A 43 -69.45 -16.00 -35.53
CA TYR A 43 -70.50 -16.36 -36.50
C TYR A 43 -71.87 -15.83 -36.08
N TYR A 44 -72.28 -16.06 -34.83
CA TYR A 44 -73.58 -15.55 -34.34
C TYR A 44 -73.63 -14.02 -34.29
N ILE A 45 -72.51 -13.37 -33.97
CA ILE A 45 -72.40 -11.91 -34.00
C ILE A 45 -72.56 -11.39 -35.43
N TYR A 46 -71.86 -11.97 -36.41
CA TYR A 46 -71.98 -11.56 -37.81
C TYR A 46 -73.38 -11.86 -38.37
N LYS A 47 -73.99 -12.99 -37.99
CA LYS A 47 -75.38 -13.33 -38.35
C LYS A 47 -76.38 -12.31 -37.81
N LYS A 48 -76.18 -11.83 -36.58
CA LYS A 48 -76.98 -10.75 -36.00
C LYS A 48 -76.76 -9.43 -36.72
N ILE A 49 -75.51 -9.05 -36.97
CA ILE A 49 -75.16 -7.80 -37.67
C ILE A 49 -75.74 -7.78 -39.09
N LEU A 50 -75.66 -8.89 -39.84
CA LEU A 50 -76.27 -9.01 -41.16
C LEU A 50 -77.80 -8.85 -41.13
N LYS A 51 -78.45 -9.38 -40.09
CA LYS A 51 -79.90 -9.25 -39.90
C LYS A 51 -80.29 -7.81 -39.56
N ASP A 52 -79.52 -7.15 -38.72
CA ASP A 52 -79.85 -5.82 -38.17
C ASP A 52 -79.41 -4.66 -39.08
N ARG A 53 -78.30 -4.82 -39.83
CA ARG A 53 -77.62 -3.72 -40.55
C ARG A 53 -77.19 -4.08 -41.98
N GLY A 54 -77.57 -5.26 -42.49
CA GLY A 54 -77.20 -5.71 -43.83
C GLY A 54 -75.70 -5.91 -44.02
N ILE A 55 -75.26 -6.05 -45.28
CA ILE A 55 -73.85 -6.32 -45.65
C ILE A 55 -72.94 -5.15 -45.26
N GLU A 56 -73.44 -3.91 -45.32
CA GLU A 56 -72.68 -2.71 -44.96
C GLU A 56 -72.23 -2.73 -43.49
N GLY A 57 -73.02 -3.34 -42.58
CA GLY A 57 -72.68 -3.50 -41.17
C GLY A 57 -71.47 -4.41 -40.90
N LEU A 58 -71.01 -5.19 -41.89
CA LEU A 58 -69.82 -6.03 -41.80
C LEU A 58 -68.53 -5.32 -42.24
N SER A 59 -68.62 -4.07 -42.73
CA SER A 59 -67.47 -3.27 -43.12
C SER A 59 -66.73 -2.71 -41.89
N ASP A 60 -65.40 -2.55 -41.97
CA ASP A 60 -64.57 -2.08 -40.86
C ASP A 60 -64.63 -0.54 -40.76
N GLN A 61 -65.46 -0.04 -39.84
CA GLN A 61 -65.69 1.40 -39.64
C GLN A 61 -64.60 2.10 -38.80
N ARG A 62 -63.48 1.43 -38.47
CA ARG A 62 -62.41 2.02 -37.63
C ARG A 62 -61.55 3.07 -38.35
N CYS A 63 -61.73 3.23 -39.67
CA CYS A 63 -61.00 4.20 -40.48
C CYS A 63 -61.69 5.58 -40.55
N GLU A 64 -62.90 5.73 -39.99
CA GLU A 64 -63.55 7.04 -39.86
C GLU A 64 -63.05 7.74 -38.60
N GLY A 65 -62.36 8.88 -38.78
CA GLY A 65 -61.45 9.50 -37.82
C GLY A 65 -61.99 9.86 -36.43
N ASN A 66 -63.30 9.78 -36.18
CA ASN A 66 -63.92 10.13 -34.90
C ASN A 66 -63.89 9.03 -33.82
N ASN A 67 -63.23 7.89 -34.07
CA ASN A 67 -63.11 6.79 -33.08
C ASN A 67 -61.67 6.50 -32.61
N LEU A 68 -60.67 7.31 -32.98
CA LEU A 68 -59.31 7.16 -32.47
C LEU A 68 -59.17 7.87 -31.12
N ARG A 69 -59.17 7.11 -30.03
CA ARG A 69 -58.90 7.66 -28.67
C ARG A 69 -57.50 8.27 -28.54
N PHE A 70 -56.56 7.93 -29.41
CA PHE A 70 -55.16 8.37 -29.34
C PHE A 70 -54.78 9.15 -30.61
N THR A 71 -55.17 10.43 -30.61
CA THR A 71 -54.99 11.37 -31.74
C THR A 71 -53.53 11.77 -31.94
N ASP A 72 -53.21 12.39 -33.07
CA ASP A 72 -51.83 12.79 -33.38
C ASP A 72 -51.30 13.87 -32.44
N ASP A 73 -52.15 14.77 -31.93
CA ASP A 73 -51.78 15.71 -30.86
C ASP A 73 -51.41 15.01 -29.55
N LEU A 74 -52.15 13.96 -29.19
CA LEU A 74 -51.86 13.11 -28.04
C LEU A 74 -50.53 12.35 -28.23
N LYS A 75 -50.26 11.85 -29.43
CA LYS A 75 -48.99 11.18 -29.77
C LYS A 75 -47.81 12.13 -29.67
N ASN A 76 -47.91 13.33 -30.26
CA ASN A 76 -46.86 14.35 -30.22
C ASN A 76 -46.56 14.81 -28.79
N PHE A 77 -47.62 14.98 -27.97
CA PHE A 77 -47.44 15.27 -26.55
C PHE A 77 -46.71 14.16 -25.80
N VAL A 78 -47.07 12.89 -26.04
CA VAL A 78 -46.42 11.74 -25.39
C VAL A 78 -44.97 11.59 -25.85
N ILE A 79 -44.66 11.85 -27.12
CA ILE A 79 -43.28 11.89 -27.63
C ILE A 79 -42.48 12.93 -26.88
N GLY A 80 -42.90 14.20 -26.86
CA GLY A 80 -42.17 15.26 -26.16
C GLY A 80 -42.01 14.98 -24.65
N LEU A 81 -43.05 14.43 -24.01
CA LEU A 81 -43.00 14.05 -22.59
C LEU A 81 -41.94 12.96 -22.32
N LEU A 82 -41.81 11.98 -23.22
CA LEU A 82 -40.91 10.83 -23.05
C LEU A 82 -39.50 11.10 -23.56
N GLU A 83 -39.32 11.99 -24.54
CA GLU A 83 -38.01 12.52 -24.94
C GLU A 83 -37.35 13.29 -23.79
N HIS A 84 -38.14 14.05 -23.02
CA HIS A 84 -37.64 14.76 -21.85
C HIS A 84 -37.46 13.86 -20.60
N ASN A 85 -38.21 12.76 -20.48
CA ASN A 85 -38.09 11.85 -19.34
C ASN A 85 -38.48 10.39 -19.67
N LEU A 86 -37.50 9.62 -20.14
CA LEU A 86 -37.64 8.20 -20.49
C LEU A 86 -38.01 7.29 -19.30
N SER A 87 -37.85 7.77 -18.06
CA SER A 87 -38.07 6.99 -16.84
C SER A 87 -39.54 6.96 -16.36
N MET A 88 -40.40 7.81 -16.94
CA MET A 88 -41.82 7.88 -16.55
C MET A 88 -42.50 6.52 -16.74
N THR A 89 -43.27 6.09 -15.75
CA THR A 89 -44.09 4.88 -15.82
C THR A 89 -45.31 5.09 -16.72
N THR A 90 -45.91 4.00 -17.22
CA THR A 90 -47.12 4.06 -18.05
C THR A 90 -48.28 4.79 -17.35
N ARG A 91 -48.39 4.63 -16.03
CA ARG A 91 -49.39 5.29 -15.19
C ARG A 91 -49.15 6.79 -15.06
N GLN A 92 -47.89 7.22 -15.01
CA GLN A 92 -47.56 8.65 -14.99
C GLN A 92 -47.85 9.31 -16.35
N VAL A 93 -47.55 8.64 -17.46
CA VAL A 93 -47.94 9.12 -18.80
C VAL A 93 -49.45 9.21 -18.92
N GLN A 94 -50.17 8.18 -18.46
CA GLN A 94 -51.64 8.17 -18.44
C GLN A 94 -52.22 9.33 -17.62
N ASN A 95 -51.64 9.62 -16.45
CA ASN A 95 -52.04 10.77 -15.63
C ASN A 95 -51.72 12.10 -16.32
N ALA A 96 -50.56 12.25 -16.95
CA ALA A 96 -50.20 13.46 -17.69
C ALA A 96 -51.14 13.73 -18.87
N ILE A 97 -51.52 12.66 -19.60
CA ILE A 97 -52.52 12.74 -20.66
C ILE A 97 -53.89 13.16 -20.09
N LYS A 98 -54.32 12.52 -19.00
CA LYS A 98 -55.59 12.85 -18.34
C LYS A 98 -55.62 14.29 -17.84
N SER A 99 -54.53 14.78 -17.26
CA SER A 99 -54.44 16.15 -16.75
C SER A 99 -54.44 17.21 -17.85
N ARG A 100 -53.92 16.92 -19.04
CA ARG A 100 -53.81 17.90 -20.13
C ARG A 100 -54.95 17.85 -21.13
N PHE A 101 -55.48 16.67 -21.42
CA PHE A 101 -56.48 16.46 -22.47
C PHE A 101 -57.81 15.91 -21.94
N GLU A 102 -57.94 15.69 -20.63
CA GLU A 102 -59.13 15.12 -19.96
C GLU A 102 -59.58 13.74 -20.49
N ILE A 103 -58.74 13.10 -21.30
CA ILE A 103 -58.98 11.80 -21.91
C ILE A 103 -58.18 10.73 -21.18
N THR A 104 -58.75 9.53 -21.04
CA THR A 104 -58.04 8.37 -20.45
C THR A 104 -57.66 7.37 -21.54
N ILE A 105 -56.35 7.14 -21.70
CA ILE A 105 -55.80 6.14 -22.61
C ILE A 105 -55.46 4.87 -21.83
N SER A 106 -55.61 3.70 -22.44
CA SER A 106 -55.27 2.44 -21.79
C SER A 106 -53.75 2.28 -21.63
N ASN A 107 -53.32 1.61 -20.56
CA ASN A 107 -51.90 1.30 -20.36
C ASN A 107 -51.31 0.47 -21.52
N THR A 108 -52.11 -0.40 -22.14
CA THR A 108 -51.69 -1.21 -23.29
C THR A 108 -51.39 -0.32 -24.50
N THR A 109 -52.27 0.63 -24.81
CA THR A 109 -52.09 1.60 -25.90
C THR A 109 -50.82 2.43 -25.72
N ILE A 110 -50.52 2.88 -24.50
CA ILE A 110 -49.27 3.64 -24.22
C ILE A 110 -48.03 2.76 -24.37
N LYS A 111 -48.10 1.48 -23.97
CA LYS A 111 -46.99 0.52 -24.14
C LYS A 111 -46.73 0.19 -25.61
N ASP A 112 -47.80 -0.05 -26.37
CA ASP A 112 -47.70 -0.32 -27.81
C ASP A 112 -47.11 0.89 -28.54
N PHE A 113 -47.57 2.10 -28.19
CA PHE A 113 -47.01 3.34 -28.75
C PHE A 113 -45.52 3.51 -28.46
N ARG A 114 -45.08 3.23 -27.23
CA ARG A 114 -43.64 3.26 -26.90
C ARG A 114 -42.82 2.30 -27.74
N ARG A 115 -43.34 1.09 -27.98
CA ARG A 115 -42.68 0.07 -28.80
C ARG A 115 -42.62 0.48 -30.27
N GLU A 116 -43.67 1.11 -30.78
CA GLU A 116 -43.74 1.57 -32.18
C GLU A 116 -42.84 2.76 -32.48
N ASN A 117 -42.45 3.54 -31.48
CA ASN A 117 -41.66 4.76 -31.62
C ASN A 117 -40.27 4.66 -30.95
N ASP A 118 -39.80 3.45 -30.64
CA ASP A 118 -38.50 3.20 -29.99
C ASP A 118 -38.24 3.97 -28.67
N LEU A 119 -39.30 4.32 -27.94
CA LEU A 119 -39.25 5.04 -26.65
C LEU A 119 -39.11 4.05 -25.48
N ILE A 120 -37.94 3.40 -25.40
CA ILE A 120 -37.65 2.34 -24.41
C ILE A 120 -37.77 2.90 -22.98
N TRP A 121 -38.62 2.24 -22.16
CA TRP A 121 -38.75 2.59 -20.75
C TRP A 121 -37.49 2.22 -19.96
N PHE A 122 -36.86 3.21 -19.33
CA PHE A 122 -35.82 2.98 -18.34
C PHE A 122 -36.44 2.89 -16.95
N ARG A 123 -36.31 1.74 -16.29
CA ARG A 123 -36.67 1.62 -14.87
C ARG A 123 -35.63 2.38 -14.04
N PRO A 124 -36.00 3.46 -13.30
CA PRO A 124 -35.11 3.96 -12.28
C PRO A 124 -35.03 2.89 -11.19
N GLU A 125 -33.86 2.27 -11.04
CA GLU A 125 -33.60 1.38 -9.92
C GLU A 125 -33.57 2.23 -8.64
N SER A 126 -34.65 2.20 -7.85
CA SER A 126 -34.54 2.53 -6.43
C SER A 126 -33.78 1.40 -5.75
N ASN A 127 -32.46 1.39 -5.88
CA ASN A 127 -31.59 0.42 -5.23
C ASN A 127 -31.50 0.80 -3.75
N HIS A 128 -32.50 0.35 -2.98
CA HIS A 128 -32.39 0.30 -1.53
C HIS A 128 -31.38 -0.80 -1.18
N ILE A 129 -30.14 -0.41 -0.86
CA ILE A 129 -29.06 -1.33 -0.49
C ILE A 129 -28.93 -1.28 1.04
N SER A 130 -29.67 -2.15 1.75
CA SER A 130 -29.64 -2.16 3.21
C SER A 130 -28.40 -2.89 3.77
N ILE A 131 -27.69 -2.14 4.63
CA ILE A 131 -26.77 -2.50 5.74
C ILE A 131 -25.43 -3.18 5.37
N GLY A 132 -24.35 -2.47 5.74
CA GLY A 132 -23.06 -3.05 6.11
C GLY A 132 -22.75 -2.71 7.57
N GLU A 133 -21.96 -3.54 8.26
CA GLU A 133 -21.61 -3.38 9.69
C GLU A 133 -20.80 -2.11 10.02
N SER A 134 -20.42 -1.31 9.01
CA SER A 134 -19.59 -0.11 9.14
C SER A 134 -19.99 0.97 8.12
N GLY A 135 -21.18 1.58 8.27
CA GLY A 135 -21.65 2.63 7.34
C GLY A 135 -20.74 3.88 7.36
N ALA A 136 -20.16 4.19 8.52
CA ALA A 136 -19.20 5.28 8.66
C ALA A 136 -17.84 5.00 8.00
N ALA A 137 -17.53 3.75 7.63
CA ALA A 137 -16.32 3.43 6.87
C ALA A 137 -16.32 4.04 5.45
N GLU A 138 -17.47 4.51 4.96
CA GLU A 138 -17.54 5.26 3.70
C GLU A 138 -16.97 6.68 3.80
N ILE A 139 -16.81 7.25 4.99
CA ILE A 139 -16.23 8.59 5.21
C ILE A 139 -14.83 8.71 4.59
N PRO A 140 -13.83 7.88 4.97
CA PRO A 140 -12.49 7.96 4.38
C PRO A 140 -12.48 7.61 2.89
N ILE A 141 -13.46 6.85 2.38
CA ILE A 141 -13.60 6.56 0.95
C ILE A 141 -14.07 7.80 0.18
N ALA A 142 -15.09 8.48 0.69
CA ALA A 142 -15.58 9.72 0.11
C ALA A 142 -14.45 10.75 0.08
N LEU A 143 -13.74 10.95 1.19
CA LEU A 143 -12.58 11.86 1.22
C LEU A 143 -11.50 11.45 0.22
N ALA A 144 -11.12 10.17 0.13
CA ALA A 144 -10.10 9.72 -0.82
C ALA A 144 -10.50 9.91 -2.30
N LEU A 145 -11.80 9.87 -2.62
CA LEU A 145 -12.33 10.21 -3.93
C LEU A 145 -12.38 11.73 -4.15
N GLY A 146 -12.88 12.48 -3.17
CA GLY A 146 -13.04 13.93 -3.23
C GLY A 146 -11.73 14.68 -3.33
N THR A 147 -10.65 14.15 -2.76
CA THR A 147 -9.31 14.74 -2.87
C THR A 147 -8.61 14.41 -4.20
N GLY A 148 -9.12 13.44 -4.98
CA GLY A 148 -8.48 12.98 -6.23
C GLY A 148 -7.29 12.02 -6.03
N LEU A 149 -6.99 11.62 -4.78
CA LEU A 149 -5.91 10.70 -4.45
C LEU A 149 -6.00 9.37 -5.20
N ILE A 150 -7.19 8.78 -5.22
CA ILE A 150 -7.43 7.49 -5.86
C ILE A 150 -7.24 7.57 -7.37
N ASP A 151 -7.60 8.70 -7.97
CA ASP A 151 -7.37 8.96 -9.40
C ASP A 151 -5.87 9.09 -9.68
N ALA A 152 -5.12 9.85 -8.87
CA ALA A 152 -3.67 9.99 -9.00
C ALA A 152 -2.93 8.63 -8.96
N ILE A 153 -3.30 7.76 -8.01
CA ILE A 153 -2.75 6.40 -7.92
C ILE A 153 -3.16 5.55 -9.13
N THR A 154 -4.44 5.61 -9.53
CA THR A 154 -4.97 4.84 -10.66
C THR A 154 -4.34 5.27 -11.99
N ASP A 155 -4.07 6.56 -12.17
CA ASP A 155 -3.41 7.11 -13.33
C ASP A 155 -1.94 6.72 -13.39
N SER A 156 -1.25 6.70 -12.26
CA SER A 156 0.09 6.14 -12.17
C SER A 156 0.13 4.67 -12.61
N ILE A 157 -0.82 3.85 -12.16
CA ILE A 157 -0.96 2.44 -12.58
C ILE A 157 -1.25 2.33 -14.07
N SER A 158 -2.19 3.13 -14.57
CA SER A 158 -2.60 3.09 -15.97
C SER A 158 -1.48 3.52 -16.91
N ARG A 159 -0.69 4.53 -16.52
CA ARG A 159 0.50 4.99 -17.24
C ARG A 159 1.56 3.90 -17.29
N CYS A 160 1.93 3.32 -16.15
CA CYS A 160 2.91 2.22 -16.10
C CYS A 160 2.47 1.02 -16.98
N VAL A 161 1.18 0.65 -16.96
CA VAL A 161 0.63 -0.39 -17.83
C VAL A 161 0.77 -0.03 -19.31
N LYS A 162 0.50 1.23 -19.68
CA LYS A 162 0.66 1.74 -21.06
C LYS A 162 2.13 1.70 -21.49
N ASP A 163 3.04 2.22 -20.66
CA ASP A 163 4.48 2.26 -20.97
C ASP A 163 5.05 0.85 -21.18
N LYS A 164 4.62 -0.14 -20.39
CA LYS A 164 5.02 -1.55 -20.57
C LYS A 164 4.46 -2.20 -21.84
N LYS A 165 3.31 -1.73 -22.34
CA LYS A 165 2.80 -2.15 -23.66
C LYS A 165 3.67 -1.56 -24.77
N GLU A 166 3.96 -0.26 -24.69
CA GLU A 166 4.73 0.48 -25.68
C GLU A 166 6.21 0.06 -25.74
N SER A 167 6.79 -0.36 -24.62
CA SER A 167 8.18 -0.80 -24.55
C SER A 167 8.46 -2.18 -25.19
N GLY A 168 7.48 -2.80 -25.85
CA GLY A 168 7.58 -4.13 -26.48
C GLY A 168 7.74 -5.31 -25.51
N VAL A 169 7.87 -5.07 -24.21
CA VAL A 169 8.02 -6.12 -23.17
C VAL A 169 6.76 -7.00 -23.12
N PHE A 170 5.59 -6.38 -23.25
CA PHE A 170 4.32 -7.07 -23.31
C PHE A 170 4.28 -8.09 -24.47
N GLU A 171 4.60 -7.66 -25.69
CA GLU A 171 4.57 -8.47 -26.92
C GLU A 171 5.64 -9.56 -26.90
N ASN A 172 6.87 -9.20 -26.51
CA ASN A 172 7.97 -10.16 -26.38
C ASN A 172 7.64 -11.26 -25.38
N SER A 173 6.98 -10.92 -24.27
CA SER A 173 6.56 -11.90 -23.26
C SER A 173 5.44 -12.83 -23.75
N ALA A 174 4.66 -12.43 -24.76
CA ALA A 174 3.56 -13.26 -25.29
C ALA A 174 4.07 -14.55 -25.94
N ARG A 175 5.34 -14.54 -26.39
CA ARG A 175 6.06 -15.69 -26.95
C ARG A 175 6.46 -16.72 -25.89
N LEU A 176 6.44 -16.36 -24.60
CA LEU A 176 6.74 -17.28 -23.51
C LEU A 176 5.61 -18.31 -23.33
N GLU A 177 5.98 -19.55 -23.03
CA GLU A 177 5.02 -20.59 -22.69
C GLU A 177 4.23 -20.26 -21.41
N LYS A 178 3.05 -20.86 -21.28
CA LYS A 178 2.26 -20.72 -20.05
C LYS A 178 2.99 -21.41 -18.90
N ASP A 179 3.00 -20.79 -17.72
CA ASP A 179 3.63 -21.37 -16.54
C ASP A 179 2.99 -22.72 -16.17
N HIS A 180 3.80 -23.79 -16.20
CA HIS A 180 3.46 -25.17 -15.85
C HIS A 180 2.13 -25.65 -16.43
N PRO A 181 1.99 -25.80 -17.77
CA PRO A 181 0.73 -26.11 -18.42
C PRO A 181 0.19 -27.49 -18.00
N ASP A 182 1.07 -28.47 -17.84
CA ASP A 182 0.73 -29.85 -17.49
C ASP A 182 0.29 -30.02 -16.03
N LEU A 183 0.56 -29.02 -15.19
CA LEU A 183 0.18 -29.02 -13.78
C LEU A 183 -1.09 -28.22 -13.52
N ARG A 184 -1.86 -27.92 -14.58
CA ARG A 184 -3.15 -27.23 -14.51
C ARG A 184 -4.29 -28.17 -14.88
N SER A 185 -5.42 -28.00 -14.17
CA SER A 185 -6.69 -28.64 -14.50
C SER A 185 -7.77 -27.57 -14.56
N LYS A 186 -8.46 -27.46 -15.70
CA LYS A 186 -9.49 -26.42 -15.96
C LYS A 186 -9.00 -25.00 -15.61
N GLY A 187 -7.76 -24.68 -15.96
CA GLY A 187 -7.13 -23.39 -15.70
C GLY A 187 -6.60 -23.16 -14.26
N LYS A 188 -6.87 -24.08 -13.32
CA LYS A 188 -6.39 -24.00 -11.93
C LYS A 188 -5.15 -24.85 -11.72
N PHE A 189 -4.20 -24.36 -10.94
CA PHE A 189 -3.05 -25.17 -10.52
C PHE A 189 -3.50 -26.36 -9.67
N THR A 190 -2.96 -27.54 -9.96
CA THR A 190 -3.23 -28.77 -9.22
C THR A 190 -2.46 -28.83 -7.90
N SER A 191 -2.82 -29.75 -6.99
CA SER A 191 -2.04 -29.99 -5.77
C SER A 191 -0.58 -30.39 -6.07
N LYS A 192 -0.34 -31.06 -7.22
CA LYS A 192 0.99 -31.41 -7.71
C LYS A 192 1.84 -30.18 -8.04
N TYR A 193 1.25 -29.07 -8.49
CA TYR A 193 1.96 -27.82 -8.75
C TYR A 193 2.73 -27.32 -7.52
N ASN A 194 2.05 -27.24 -6.37
CA ASN A 194 2.67 -26.74 -5.13
C ASN A 194 3.79 -27.64 -4.60
N LYS A 195 3.82 -28.92 -5.02
CA LYS A 195 4.84 -29.90 -4.65
C LYS A 195 5.98 -29.98 -5.68
N SER A 196 5.85 -29.34 -6.85
CA SER A 196 6.88 -29.37 -7.89
C SER A 196 8.19 -28.73 -7.39
N THR A 197 9.32 -29.37 -7.70
CA THR A 197 10.66 -28.89 -7.36
C THR A 197 10.96 -27.50 -7.96
N SER A 198 10.47 -27.21 -9.16
CA SER A 198 10.62 -25.89 -9.79
C SER A 198 9.91 -24.79 -8.99
N VAL A 199 8.70 -25.07 -8.52
CA VAL A 199 7.85 -24.13 -7.78
C VAL A 199 8.41 -23.93 -6.37
N THR A 200 8.79 -25.00 -5.67
CA THR A 200 9.36 -24.90 -4.32
C THR A 200 10.68 -24.14 -4.31
N LYS A 201 11.56 -24.38 -5.29
CA LYS A 201 12.83 -23.63 -5.43
C LYS A 201 12.62 -22.16 -5.85
N SER A 202 11.61 -21.86 -6.66
CA SER A 202 11.38 -20.50 -7.17
C SER A 202 10.49 -19.62 -6.27
N ARG A 203 9.69 -20.22 -5.37
CA ARG A 203 8.67 -19.53 -4.55
C ARG A 203 9.18 -18.26 -3.88
N PHE A 204 10.38 -18.30 -3.30
CA PHE A 204 10.97 -17.18 -2.55
C PHE A 204 12.10 -16.48 -3.28
N LYS A 205 12.29 -16.70 -4.58
CA LYS A 205 13.22 -15.91 -5.39
C LYS A 205 12.78 -14.44 -5.46
N SER A 206 13.74 -13.53 -5.62
CA SER A 206 13.48 -12.10 -5.81
C SER A 206 12.70 -11.83 -7.08
N LEU A 207 12.17 -10.62 -7.20
CA LEU A 207 11.47 -10.19 -8.40
C LEU A 207 12.38 -10.22 -9.63
N ASP A 208 13.62 -9.75 -9.51
CA ASP A 208 14.61 -9.73 -10.61
C ASP A 208 14.78 -11.11 -11.27
N GLU A 209 14.81 -12.16 -10.45
CA GLU A 209 14.96 -13.53 -10.94
C GLU A 209 13.68 -14.12 -11.53
N LYS A 210 12.53 -13.52 -11.22
CA LYS A 210 11.21 -14.01 -11.66
C LYS A 210 10.65 -13.28 -12.86
N ILE A 211 10.97 -11.99 -13.01
CA ILE A 211 10.35 -11.11 -14.00
C ILE A 211 10.75 -11.47 -15.43
N SER A 212 11.99 -11.92 -15.64
CA SER A 212 12.50 -12.29 -16.97
C SER A 212 11.70 -13.40 -17.64
N ASN A 213 11.20 -14.35 -16.86
CA ASN A 213 10.43 -15.50 -17.33
C ASN A 213 8.92 -15.26 -17.23
N LYS A 214 8.49 -14.03 -16.97
CA LYS A 214 7.08 -13.74 -16.71
C LYS A 214 6.37 -13.33 -17.99
N ARG A 215 5.31 -14.07 -18.32
CA ARG A 215 4.39 -13.73 -19.40
C ARG A 215 3.44 -12.60 -18.98
N PHE A 216 3.74 -11.36 -19.37
CA PHE A 216 2.91 -10.17 -19.11
C PHE A 216 1.58 -10.24 -19.85
N ALA A 217 1.55 -10.79 -21.06
CA ALA A 217 0.34 -11.00 -21.85
C ALA A 217 -0.74 -11.88 -21.16
N ALA A 218 -0.39 -12.58 -20.08
CA ALA A 218 -1.32 -13.40 -19.30
C ALA A 218 -1.77 -12.73 -17.98
N MET A 219 -1.33 -11.50 -17.70
CA MET A 219 -1.74 -10.75 -16.52
C MET A 219 -3.03 -9.97 -16.80
N ASP A 220 -3.96 -9.98 -15.84
CA ASP A 220 -5.26 -9.34 -16.02
C ASP A 220 -5.12 -7.82 -16.13
N ILE A 221 -4.16 -7.22 -15.42
CA ILE A 221 -3.98 -5.76 -15.35
C ILE A 221 -3.88 -5.07 -16.71
N PHE A 222 -3.35 -5.74 -17.74
CA PHE A 222 -3.26 -5.19 -19.10
C PHE A 222 -4.60 -5.19 -19.86
N LEU A 223 -5.60 -5.94 -19.38
CA LEU A 223 -6.95 -6.05 -19.95
C LEU A 223 -7.99 -5.23 -19.17
N LEU A 224 -7.63 -4.72 -17.99
CA LEU A 224 -8.55 -3.94 -17.17
C LEU A 224 -8.78 -2.55 -17.73
N SER A 225 -10.03 -2.08 -17.65
CA SER A 225 -10.35 -0.66 -17.84
C SER A 225 -9.81 0.17 -16.68
N LYS A 226 -9.60 1.48 -16.91
CA LYS A 226 -9.23 2.45 -15.85
C LYS A 226 -10.18 2.34 -14.64
N ASN A 227 -11.49 2.26 -14.87
CA ASN A 227 -12.49 2.07 -13.82
C ASN A 227 -12.30 0.76 -13.03
N SER A 228 -11.90 -0.32 -13.68
CA SER A 228 -11.63 -1.60 -12.99
C SER A 228 -10.35 -1.53 -12.16
N ILE A 229 -9.32 -0.82 -12.62
CA ILE A 229 -8.11 -0.53 -11.84
C ILE A 229 -8.49 0.31 -10.63
N LEU A 230 -9.24 1.39 -10.83
CA LEU A 230 -9.72 2.30 -9.78
C LEU A 230 -10.44 1.55 -8.66
N ARG A 231 -11.39 0.66 -8.99
CA ARG A 231 -12.10 -0.15 -7.98
C ARG A 231 -11.15 -1.06 -7.18
N ARG A 232 -10.12 -1.61 -7.82
CA ARG A 232 -9.10 -2.42 -7.13
C ARG A 232 -8.16 -1.55 -6.29
N THR A 233 -7.81 -0.35 -6.75
CA THR A 233 -7.06 0.67 -6.00
C THR A 233 -7.81 1.02 -4.70
N LEU A 234 -9.12 1.30 -4.80
CA LEU A 234 -9.96 1.53 -3.63
C LEU A 234 -10.02 0.33 -2.69
N ALA A 235 -10.11 -0.88 -3.23
CA ALA A 235 -10.10 -2.09 -2.39
C ALA A 235 -8.79 -2.23 -1.60
N LEU A 236 -7.65 -1.85 -2.19
CA LEU A 236 -6.35 -1.82 -1.50
C LEU A 236 -6.27 -0.71 -0.44
N PHE A 237 -6.74 0.49 -0.79
CA PHE A 237 -6.86 1.61 0.15
C PHE A 237 -7.75 1.26 1.35
N SER A 238 -8.82 0.50 1.13
CA SER A 238 -9.81 0.10 2.15
C SER A 238 -9.37 -1.04 3.06
N LEU A 239 -8.19 -1.64 2.84
CA LEU A 239 -7.72 -2.78 3.63
C LEU A 239 -7.71 -2.55 5.15
N PRO A 240 -7.31 -1.36 5.66
CA PRO A 240 -7.37 -1.08 7.10
C PRO A 240 -8.79 -1.17 7.67
N LEU A 241 -9.81 -0.78 6.91
CA LEU A 241 -11.23 -0.80 7.33
C LEU A 241 -11.80 -2.22 7.36
N VAL A 242 -11.43 -3.05 6.39
CA VAL A 242 -12.08 -4.36 6.21
C VAL A 242 -11.26 -5.52 6.77
N THR A 243 -10.04 -5.25 7.23
CA THR A 243 -9.18 -6.26 7.84
C THR A 243 -8.52 -5.73 9.12
N ALA A 244 -8.73 -6.41 10.24
CA ALA A 244 -8.12 -6.06 11.54
C ALA A 244 -6.58 -6.06 11.55
N ASN A 245 -5.94 -6.48 10.46
CA ASN A 245 -4.51 -6.78 10.42
C ASN A 245 -3.81 -6.26 9.14
N GLY A 246 -4.56 -5.53 8.29
CA GLY A 246 -4.12 -4.97 7.01
C GLY A 246 -3.76 -5.98 5.91
N ARG A 247 -4.11 -7.27 6.05
CA ARG A 247 -3.72 -8.31 5.08
C ARG A 247 -4.85 -8.61 4.10
N ALA A 248 -4.55 -8.53 2.80
CA ALA A 248 -5.48 -8.94 1.73
C ALA A 248 -6.04 -10.37 1.91
N ARG A 249 -5.26 -11.30 2.51
CA ARG A 249 -5.73 -12.67 2.80
C ARG A 249 -6.91 -12.74 3.79
N SER A 250 -7.12 -11.70 4.58
CA SER A 250 -8.18 -11.62 5.59
C SER A 250 -9.46 -11.01 5.04
N ILE A 251 -9.50 -10.62 3.75
CA ILE A 251 -10.71 -10.13 3.08
C ILE A 251 -11.82 -11.19 3.05
N ASP A 252 -11.49 -12.48 3.03
CA ASP A 252 -12.55 -13.52 2.98
C ASP A 252 -13.28 -13.68 4.34
N ASN A 253 -12.91 -12.92 5.38
CA ASN A 253 -13.63 -12.84 6.65
C ASN A 253 -14.86 -11.92 6.54
N PRO A 254 -15.82 -11.97 7.49
CA PRO A 254 -17.06 -11.17 7.43
C PRO A 254 -16.88 -9.67 7.12
N GLY A 255 -15.88 -9.03 7.74
CA GLY A 255 -15.57 -7.60 7.51
C GLY A 255 -15.21 -7.26 6.06
N GLY A 256 -14.66 -8.21 5.28
CA GLY A 256 -14.36 -7.99 3.87
C GLY A 256 -15.58 -7.80 2.98
N ASN A 257 -16.77 -8.24 3.41
CA ASN A 257 -18.01 -7.99 2.67
C ASN A 257 -18.31 -6.49 2.51
N ALA A 258 -17.76 -5.64 3.37
CA ALA A 258 -17.87 -4.20 3.27
C ALA A 258 -17.28 -3.64 1.96
N LEU A 259 -16.35 -4.35 1.30
CA LEU A 259 -15.80 -3.95 -0.01
C LEU A 259 -16.88 -3.75 -1.08
N LYS A 260 -18.00 -4.49 -0.99
CA LYS A 260 -19.16 -4.28 -1.88
C LYS A 260 -19.63 -2.83 -1.86
N TYR A 261 -19.56 -2.17 -0.71
CA TYR A 261 -20.01 -0.80 -0.52
C TYR A 261 -18.88 0.20 -0.76
N LEU A 262 -17.68 -0.10 -0.25
CA LEU A 262 -16.52 0.80 -0.33
C LEU A 262 -15.93 0.94 -1.75
N CYS A 263 -15.91 -0.13 -2.55
CA CYS A 263 -15.40 -0.08 -3.93
C CYS A 263 -16.39 -0.58 -4.99
N GLY A 264 -17.62 -0.88 -4.56
CA GLY A 264 -18.72 -1.35 -5.41
C GLY A 264 -18.66 -2.84 -5.79
N ILE A 265 -17.61 -3.57 -5.40
CA ILE A 265 -17.46 -5.00 -5.71
C ILE A 265 -16.97 -5.74 -4.47
N ASN A 266 -17.66 -6.83 -4.11
CA ASN A 266 -17.23 -7.73 -3.03
C ASN A 266 -16.07 -8.62 -3.52
N TYR A 267 -14.87 -8.06 -3.63
CA TYR A 267 -13.70 -8.79 -4.09
C TYR A 267 -13.28 -9.86 -3.09
N LYS A 268 -12.93 -11.06 -3.60
CA LYS A 268 -12.28 -12.09 -2.79
C LYS A 268 -10.81 -11.76 -2.57
N ALA A 269 -10.24 -12.29 -1.49
CA ALA A 269 -8.81 -12.18 -1.18
C ALA A 269 -7.91 -12.58 -2.35
N SER A 270 -8.27 -13.66 -3.06
CA SER A 270 -7.52 -14.16 -4.22
C SER A 270 -7.46 -13.17 -5.40
N THR A 271 -8.50 -12.37 -5.63
CA THR A 271 -8.53 -11.35 -6.69
C THR A 271 -7.63 -10.18 -6.34
N ILE A 272 -7.70 -9.69 -5.10
CA ILE A 272 -6.86 -8.60 -4.61
C ILE A 272 -5.39 -9.03 -4.56
N ASP A 273 -5.10 -10.23 -4.05
CA ASP A 273 -3.74 -10.76 -4.02
C ASP A 273 -3.15 -10.98 -5.44
N LYS A 274 -3.99 -11.36 -6.43
CA LYS A 274 -3.56 -11.39 -7.84
C LYS A 274 -3.21 -10.00 -8.34
N HIS A 275 -4.05 -9.00 -8.08
CA HIS A 275 -3.80 -7.62 -8.49
C HIS A 275 -2.52 -7.05 -7.87
N ILE A 276 -2.32 -7.24 -6.56
CA ILE A 276 -1.10 -6.87 -5.83
C ILE A 276 0.13 -7.52 -6.45
N ARG A 277 0.06 -8.81 -6.80
CA ARG A 277 1.16 -9.53 -7.45
C ARG A 277 1.46 -8.99 -8.84
N GLU A 278 0.44 -8.61 -9.62
CA GLU A 278 0.63 -8.02 -10.94
C GLU A 278 1.29 -6.64 -10.84
N LEU A 279 0.85 -5.77 -9.92
CA LEU A 279 1.52 -4.49 -9.62
C LEU A 279 3.00 -4.70 -9.26
N LYS A 280 3.29 -5.68 -8.41
CA LYS A 280 4.68 -6.08 -8.09
C LYS A 280 5.47 -6.43 -9.35
N TYR A 281 4.89 -7.20 -10.27
CA TYR A 281 5.60 -7.60 -11.49
C TYR A 281 5.80 -6.45 -12.48
N LEU A 282 5.03 -5.36 -12.38
CA LEU A 282 5.25 -4.16 -13.16
C LEU A 282 6.44 -3.32 -12.66
N ARG A 283 6.94 -3.56 -11.43
CA ARG A 283 7.93 -2.70 -10.75
C ARG A 283 7.45 -1.26 -10.60
N ILE A 284 6.24 -1.10 -10.11
CA ILE A 284 5.55 0.19 -10.03
C ILE A 284 5.78 0.92 -8.71
N SER A 285 6.51 0.33 -7.76
CA SER A 285 6.66 0.93 -6.44
C SER A 285 7.24 2.35 -6.47
N ASP A 286 8.25 2.60 -7.32
CA ASP A 286 8.86 3.92 -7.48
C ASP A 286 7.87 4.93 -8.08
N ASP A 287 7.15 4.57 -9.15
CA ASP A 287 6.12 5.43 -9.77
C ASP A 287 5.00 5.79 -8.77
N LEU A 288 4.59 4.84 -7.95
CA LEU A 288 3.57 5.06 -6.92
C LEU A 288 4.08 5.96 -5.79
N ILE A 289 5.31 5.75 -5.34
CA ILE A 289 5.94 6.61 -4.32
C ILE A 289 6.02 8.03 -4.85
N GLU A 290 6.50 8.22 -6.08
CA GLU A 290 6.56 9.55 -6.71
C GLU A 290 5.18 10.20 -6.83
N SER A 291 4.21 9.48 -7.42
CA SER A 291 2.86 10.01 -7.64
C SER A 291 2.17 10.40 -6.33
N THR A 292 2.27 9.55 -5.30
CA THR A 292 1.68 9.85 -3.99
C THR A 292 2.43 10.95 -3.25
N ALA A 293 3.75 11.04 -3.39
CA ALA A 293 4.52 12.11 -2.78
C ALA A 293 4.18 13.47 -3.37
N ARG A 294 4.19 13.59 -4.71
CA ARG A 294 3.75 14.80 -5.43
C ARG A 294 2.36 15.22 -4.98
N PHE A 295 1.41 14.26 -5.00
CA PHE A 295 0.05 14.51 -4.56
C PHE A 295 -0.02 15.08 -3.14
N TRP A 296 0.62 14.45 -2.16
CA TRP A 296 0.54 14.89 -0.76
C TRP A 296 1.28 16.21 -0.51
N ILE A 297 2.42 16.41 -1.16
CA ILE A 297 3.15 17.68 -1.10
C ILE A 297 2.25 18.82 -1.57
N ASP A 298 1.62 18.69 -2.73
CA ASP A 298 0.75 19.74 -3.30
C ASP A 298 -0.53 19.92 -2.47
N PHE A 299 -1.11 18.80 -2.03
CA PHE A 299 -2.33 18.78 -1.23
C PHE A 299 -2.16 19.53 0.09
N TRP A 300 -1.06 19.31 0.80
CA TRP A 300 -0.79 19.97 2.08
C TRP A 300 -0.24 21.39 1.89
N SER A 301 0.59 21.63 0.88
CA SER A 301 1.14 22.97 0.61
C SER A 301 0.05 23.98 0.25
N SER A 302 -0.96 23.57 -0.51
CA SER A 302 -2.11 24.44 -0.85
C SER A 302 -2.99 24.82 0.35
N ARG A 303 -2.87 24.12 1.49
CA ARG A 303 -3.66 24.34 2.71
C ARG A 303 -2.85 25.02 3.82
N ASN A 304 -1.52 24.91 3.75
CA ASN A 304 -0.63 25.59 4.66
C ASN A 304 -0.47 27.06 4.22
N SER A 305 -1.23 27.94 4.87
CA SER A 305 -1.25 29.39 4.62
C SER A 305 -0.08 30.15 5.26
N SER A 306 0.98 29.46 5.71
CA SER A 306 2.13 30.12 6.29
C SER A 306 3.09 30.64 5.20
N ASP A 307 3.16 31.97 5.07
CA ASP A 307 4.18 32.73 4.33
C ASP A 307 5.59 32.57 4.97
N ASN A 308 6.04 31.33 5.17
CA ASN A 308 7.37 31.05 5.68
C ASN A 308 8.31 30.79 4.53
N ILE A 309 9.43 31.53 4.51
CA ILE A 309 10.59 31.23 3.66
C ILE A 309 11.26 29.88 4.00
N PHE A 310 10.79 29.16 5.04
CA PHE A 310 11.31 27.87 5.50
C PHE A 310 10.26 26.76 5.51
N THR A 311 10.64 25.60 4.97
CA THR A 311 9.90 24.34 5.16
C THR A 311 10.72 23.36 5.99
N CYS A 312 10.18 22.93 7.13
CA CYS A 312 10.79 21.90 7.97
C CYS A 312 10.37 20.50 7.51
N TYR A 313 11.33 19.60 7.38
CA TYR A 313 11.09 18.19 7.10
C TYR A 313 11.69 17.31 8.20
N TYR A 314 10.87 16.43 8.77
CA TYR A 314 11.30 15.48 9.78
C TYR A 314 11.67 14.15 9.14
N ILE A 315 12.88 13.67 9.38
CA ILE A 315 13.41 12.44 8.78
C ILE A 315 13.79 11.44 9.87
N ASP A 316 13.22 10.24 9.79
CA ASP A 316 13.44 9.17 10.78
C ASP A 316 13.12 7.80 10.19
N GLY A 317 13.67 6.76 10.82
CA GLY A 317 13.58 5.36 10.43
C GLY A 317 12.52 4.59 11.22
N ASN A 318 11.81 3.68 10.55
CA ASN A 318 10.94 2.68 11.16
C ASN A 318 11.42 1.27 10.80
N THR A 319 11.73 0.47 11.82
CA THR A 319 12.18 -0.91 11.65
C THR A 319 11.01 -1.91 11.62
N LYS A 320 11.00 -2.80 10.62
CA LYS A 320 10.03 -3.90 10.48
C LYS A 320 10.68 -5.24 10.79
N ALA A 321 10.08 -6.01 11.70
CA ALA A 321 10.57 -7.35 12.03
C ALA A 321 10.40 -8.32 10.85
N LEU A 322 11.51 -8.92 10.41
CA LEU A 322 11.51 -9.94 9.36
C LEU A 322 11.74 -11.33 9.95
N TRP A 323 10.74 -12.19 9.84
CA TRP A 323 10.84 -13.58 10.30
C TRP A 323 11.33 -14.47 9.16
N SER A 324 12.59 -14.92 9.24
CA SER A 324 13.23 -15.73 8.20
C SER A 324 14.28 -16.65 8.81
N SER A 325 14.29 -17.93 8.39
CA SER A 325 15.37 -18.88 8.69
C SER A 325 16.66 -18.59 7.91
N LYS A 326 16.56 -17.83 6.82
CA LYS A 326 17.71 -17.41 6.01
C LYS A 326 18.42 -16.20 6.64
N PRO A 327 19.76 -16.14 6.62
CA PRO A 327 20.50 -14.99 7.11
C PRO A 327 20.21 -13.77 6.24
N CYS A 328 19.54 -12.77 6.82
CA CYS A 328 19.23 -11.48 6.19
C CYS A 328 19.89 -10.38 7.04
N HIS A 329 19.85 -9.13 6.56
CA HIS A 329 20.34 -8.01 7.34
C HIS A 329 19.59 -7.87 8.66
N LYS A 330 20.32 -7.52 9.72
CA LYS A 330 19.81 -7.40 11.08
C LYS A 330 19.92 -5.97 11.57
N GLY A 331 18.95 -5.56 12.38
CA GLY A 331 18.89 -4.27 13.06
C GLY A 331 18.16 -4.41 14.39
N LYS A 332 18.25 -3.38 15.23
CA LYS A 332 17.50 -3.33 16.50
C LYS A 332 16.04 -3.05 16.17
N VAL A 333 15.16 -4.03 16.41
CA VAL A 333 13.72 -3.83 16.25
C VAL A 333 13.17 -3.31 17.58
N THR A 334 12.96 -1.99 17.66
CA THR A 334 12.60 -1.30 18.91
C THR A 334 11.36 -1.89 19.58
N MET A 335 10.30 -2.19 18.80
CA MET A 335 9.06 -2.80 19.32
C MET A 335 9.27 -4.17 20.00
N LEU A 336 10.32 -4.91 19.64
CA LEU A 336 10.62 -6.23 20.20
C LEU A 336 11.83 -6.20 21.14
N GLY A 337 12.47 -5.05 21.34
CA GLY A 337 13.62 -4.89 22.22
C GLY A 337 14.86 -5.73 21.86
N ARG A 338 14.99 -6.21 20.61
CA ARG A 338 16.07 -7.14 20.23
C ARG A 338 16.60 -6.92 18.81
N VAL A 339 17.85 -7.34 18.59
CA VAL A 339 18.47 -7.35 17.26
C VAL A 339 18.04 -8.61 16.50
N MET A 340 17.40 -8.43 15.36
CA MET A 340 16.94 -9.53 14.51
C MET A 340 16.89 -9.12 13.04
N ASN A 341 16.61 -10.07 12.15
CA ASN A 341 16.42 -9.78 10.73
C ASN A 341 15.32 -8.71 10.59
N CYS A 342 15.56 -7.67 9.80
CA CYS A 342 14.61 -6.57 9.64
C CYS A 342 14.66 -5.94 8.24
N LEU A 343 13.63 -5.18 7.93
CA LEU A 343 13.66 -4.11 6.93
C LEU A 343 13.64 -2.79 7.66
N GLU A 344 14.23 -1.76 7.08
CA GLU A 344 14.14 -0.39 7.58
C GLU A 344 13.40 0.47 6.57
N GLN A 345 12.57 1.37 7.07
CA GLN A 345 11.85 2.32 6.25
C GLN A 345 12.26 3.71 6.69
N VAL A 346 12.72 4.54 5.77
CA VAL A 346 12.97 5.95 6.07
C VAL A 346 11.75 6.73 5.62
N PHE A 347 11.24 7.61 6.48
CA PHE A 347 10.10 8.48 6.19
C PHE A 347 10.52 9.94 6.26
N ILE A 348 9.87 10.74 5.43
CA ILE A 348 9.94 12.20 5.48
C ILE A 348 8.54 12.70 5.78
N HIS A 349 8.42 13.47 6.86
CA HIS A 349 7.20 14.16 7.24
C HIS A 349 7.37 15.67 7.03
N ASP A 350 6.28 16.38 6.76
CA ASP A 350 6.28 17.84 6.77
C ASP A 350 6.35 18.39 8.21
N GLY A 351 6.40 19.73 8.34
CA GLY A 351 6.49 20.40 9.64
C GLY A 351 5.31 20.17 10.59
N GLN A 352 4.17 19.69 10.07
CA GLN A 352 2.98 19.34 10.86
C GLN A 352 2.94 17.85 11.24
N GLY A 353 3.84 17.04 10.67
CA GLY A 353 3.91 15.61 10.93
C GLY A 353 3.10 14.77 9.95
N HIS A 354 2.75 15.27 8.76
CA HIS A 354 2.14 14.49 7.70
C HIS A 354 3.21 13.69 6.94
N PRO A 355 3.08 12.36 6.79
CA PRO A 355 4.01 11.56 6.01
C PRO A 355 3.85 11.86 4.51
N ILE A 356 4.85 12.48 3.90
CA ILE A 356 4.82 12.88 2.47
C ILE A 356 5.67 11.97 1.57
N TYR A 357 6.70 11.32 2.12
CA TYR A 357 7.58 10.45 1.34
C TYR A 357 8.14 9.33 2.20
N PHE A 358 8.48 8.20 1.58
CA PHE A 358 9.15 7.10 2.25
C PHE A 358 9.91 6.22 1.26
N GLN A 359 10.88 5.45 1.77
CA GLN A 359 11.50 4.33 1.06
C GLN A 359 11.74 3.16 2.01
N THR A 360 11.61 1.93 1.52
CA THR A 360 11.94 0.71 2.27
C THR A 360 13.28 0.16 1.80
N PHE A 361 14.19 -0.09 2.73
CA PHE A 361 15.50 -0.66 2.48
C PHE A 361 15.60 -2.08 3.04
N ASN A 362 16.43 -2.89 2.38
CA ASN A 362 16.82 -4.20 2.88
C ASN A 362 17.89 -4.03 3.96
N GLY A 363 17.51 -4.22 5.21
CA GLY A 363 18.42 -4.06 6.34
C GLY A 363 18.46 -2.64 6.88
N HIS A 364 19.61 -2.25 7.44
CA HIS A 364 19.79 -0.93 8.03
C HIS A 364 19.95 0.13 6.93
N ALA A 365 19.10 1.15 6.95
CA ALA A 365 19.22 2.33 6.11
C ALA A 365 20.06 3.35 6.85
N ASP A 366 21.25 3.66 6.32
CA ASP A 366 22.03 4.79 6.83
C ASP A 366 21.28 6.09 6.49
N LEU A 367 20.66 6.69 7.51
CA LEU A 367 19.90 7.94 7.39
C LEU A 367 20.77 9.06 6.81
N GLY A 368 22.06 9.12 7.17
CA GLY A 368 22.97 10.13 6.65
C GLY A 368 23.20 9.98 5.15
N LYS A 369 23.48 8.76 4.69
CA LYS A 369 23.74 8.48 3.27
C LYS A 369 22.51 8.60 2.37
N ASN A 370 21.34 8.23 2.88
CA ASN A 370 20.13 8.12 2.06
C ASN A 370 19.23 9.37 2.15
N SER A 371 19.33 10.18 3.20
CA SER A 371 18.47 11.36 3.40
C SER A 371 18.60 12.37 2.27
N LEU A 372 19.82 12.72 1.86
CA LEU A 372 20.08 13.65 0.76
C LEU A 372 19.41 13.19 -0.54
N GLY A 373 19.66 11.96 -0.98
CA GLY A 373 19.05 11.43 -2.20
C GLY A 373 17.53 11.30 -2.13
N MET A 374 16.94 11.16 -0.95
CA MET A 374 15.47 11.20 -0.77
C MET A 374 14.93 12.63 -0.83
N VAL A 375 15.64 13.59 -0.23
CA VAL A 375 15.25 15.01 -0.26
C VAL A 375 15.44 15.60 -1.65
N ASP A 376 16.47 15.22 -2.40
CA ASP A 376 16.66 15.64 -3.79
C ASP A 376 15.47 15.23 -4.67
N LYS A 377 14.96 14.01 -4.48
CA LYS A 377 13.73 13.57 -5.15
C LYS A 377 12.51 14.42 -4.74
N ILE A 378 12.35 14.72 -3.46
CA ILE A 378 11.28 15.64 -2.99
C ILE A 378 11.45 17.03 -3.59
N SER A 379 12.68 17.54 -3.68
CA SER A 379 12.98 18.85 -4.25
C SER A 379 12.70 18.90 -5.74
N GLU A 380 12.96 17.83 -6.49
CA GLU A 380 12.52 17.69 -7.88
C GLU A 380 10.98 17.78 -7.99
N TYR A 381 10.26 17.13 -7.07
CA TYR A 381 8.79 17.19 -7.06
C TYR A 381 8.25 18.60 -6.78
N LEU A 382 8.95 19.37 -5.95
CA LEU A 382 8.61 20.76 -5.61
C LEU A 382 9.01 21.79 -6.68
N LYS A 383 10.03 21.49 -7.51
CA LYS A 383 10.44 22.37 -8.62
C LYS A 383 9.35 22.47 -9.69
N ASP A 384 8.59 21.41 -9.90
CA ASP A 384 7.49 21.40 -10.87
C ASP A 384 6.30 22.27 -10.41
N THR A 385 6.08 22.42 -9.10
CA THR A 385 4.92 23.14 -8.54
C THR A 385 5.16 24.61 -8.23
N THR A 386 6.42 25.06 -8.30
CA THR A 386 6.82 26.46 -8.07
C THR A 386 6.84 27.31 -9.36
N THR A 387 6.31 26.80 -10.48
CA THR A 387 6.15 27.57 -11.73
C THR A 387 4.95 28.52 -11.73
N LEU A 388 4.10 28.53 -10.70
CA LEU A 388 3.12 29.61 -10.50
C LEU A 388 3.77 30.79 -9.74
N GLY A 389 4.35 31.69 -10.52
CA GLY A 389 4.56 33.11 -10.25
C GLY A 389 4.64 33.58 -8.78
N ASN A 390 5.81 33.50 -8.16
CA ASN A 390 6.50 34.63 -7.52
C ASN A 390 7.86 34.21 -6.92
N GLN A 391 8.78 35.17 -6.90
CA GLN A 391 10.22 35.04 -6.64
C GLN A 391 10.57 34.78 -5.16
N ILE A 392 10.07 33.71 -4.55
CA ILE A 392 10.48 33.32 -3.19
C ILE A 392 11.11 31.93 -3.23
N THR A 393 12.44 31.89 -3.15
CA THR A 393 13.19 30.65 -2.88
C THR A 393 12.91 30.21 -1.45
N VAL A 394 12.10 29.16 -1.30
CA VAL A 394 11.85 28.53 -0.01
C VAL A 394 13.06 27.68 0.39
N ASN A 395 13.67 28.03 1.53
CA ASN A 395 14.74 27.28 2.15
C ASN A 395 14.17 26.05 2.88
N ARG A 396 14.93 24.95 2.93
CA ARG A 396 14.46 23.69 3.55
C ARG A 396 15.34 23.30 4.73
N ILE A 397 14.71 22.95 5.84
CA ILE A 397 15.38 22.54 7.07
C ILE A 397 15.11 21.06 7.31
N LEU A 398 16.16 20.23 7.27
CA LEU A 398 16.13 18.80 7.53
C LEU A 398 16.39 18.53 9.00
N ILE A 399 15.40 17.97 9.68
CA ILE A 399 15.46 17.73 11.11
C ILE A 399 15.60 16.22 11.32
N LEU A 400 16.78 15.81 11.76
CA LEU A 400 17.20 14.42 11.89
C LEU A 400 17.32 14.05 13.37
N ASP A 401 17.11 12.78 13.70
CA ASP A 401 17.47 12.27 15.02
C ASP A 401 19.01 12.25 15.22
N GLY A 402 19.47 11.76 16.38
CA GLY A 402 20.91 11.65 16.66
C GLY A 402 21.67 10.76 15.66
N GLY A 403 20.99 9.90 14.90
CA GLY A 403 21.60 9.13 13.82
C GLY A 403 22.14 9.99 12.66
N GLY A 404 21.68 11.24 12.55
CA GLY A 404 22.14 12.20 11.53
C GLY A 404 23.38 13.02 11.90
N ASN A 405 23.94 12.85 13.11
CA ASN A 405 24.98 13.75 13.63
C ASN A 405 26.42 13.44 13.18
N GLY A 406 26.61 12.47 12.28
CA GLY A 406 27.93 12.10 11.76
C GLY A 406 28.54 13.22 10.91
N VAL A 407 29.79 13.61 11.19
CA VAL A 407 30.49 14.71 10.49
C VAL A 407 30.46 14.56 8.97
N LYS A 408 30.64 13.35 8.45
CA LYS A 408 30.51 13.07 7.01
C LYS A 408 29.16 13.53 6.45
N THR A 409 28.06 13.15 7.11
CA THR A 409 26.70 13.55 6.74
C THR A 409 26.54 15.07 6.81
N LEU A 410 27.04 15.70 7.88
CA LEU A 410 26.96 17.14 8.07
C LEU A 410 27.71 17.92 6.98
N ARG A 411 28.87 17.41 6.54
CA ARG A 411 29.64 17.96 5.42
C ARG A 411 28.87 17.89 4.11
N GLU A 412 28.28 16.74 3.81
CA GLU A 412 27.47 16.54 2.61
C GLU A 412 26.24 17.47 2.61
N LEU A 413 25.56 17.60 3.76
CA LEU A 413 24.44 18.53 3.94
C LEU A 413 24.86 20.01 3.80
N SER A 414 25.99 20.40 4.39
CA SER A 414 26.48 21.78 4.33
C SER A 414 26.95 22.18 2.93
N GLY A 415 27.32 21.20 2.09
CA GLY A 415 27.63 21.42 0.68
C GLY A 415 26.41 21.43 -0.25
N SER A 416 25.20 21.29 0.31
CA SER A 416 23.93 21.28 -0.44
C SER A 416 23.12 22.55 -0.19
N ASP A 417 22.00 22.73 -0.92
CA ASP A 417 21.05 23.83 -0.72
C ASP A 417 20.14 23.63 0.52
N TYR A 418 20.43 22.63 1.36
CA TYR A 418 19.61 22.30 2.52
C TYR A 418 20.25 22.72 3.84
N HIS A 419 19.39 23.14 4.77
CA HIS A 419 19.77 23.34 6.15
C HIS A 419 19.48 22.10 6.98
N PHE A 420 20.16 21.94 8.12
CA PHE A 420 19.92 20.82 9.02
C PHE A 420 19.76 21.26 10.48
N ILE A 421 19.03 20.44 11.25
CA ILE A 421 19.03 20.47 12.72
C ILE A 421 19.13 19.02 13.21
N THR A 422 20.11 18.72 14.06
CA THR A 422 20.24 17.41 14.72
C THR A 422 20.78 17.58 16.15
N ILE A 423 20.87 16.49 16.91
CA ILE A 423 21.35 16.47 18.30
C ILE A 423 22.67 15.72 18.40
N LEU A 424 23.58 16.24 19.22
CA LEU A 424 24.81 15.55 19.61
C LEU A 424 24.58 14.60 20.77
N ASP A 425 25.27 13.46 20.72
CA ASP A 425 25.35 12.53 21.84
C ASP A 425 26.27 13.06 22.94
N SER A 426 26.05 12.63 24.17
CA SER A 426 26.81 13.09 25.35
C SER A 426 28.32 12.85 25.24
N ASN A 427 28.74 11.83 24.48
CA ASN A 427 30.16 11.51 24.25
C ASN A 427 30.81 12.41 23.18
N GLN A 428 30.03 13.15 22.40
CA GLN A 428 30.54 14.06 21.36
C GLN A 428 30.80 15.46 21.93
N ILE A 429 30.24 15.79 23.09
CA ILE A 429 30.30 17.11 23.71
C ILE A 429 31.51 17.19 24.66
N ASN A 430 32.30 18.25 24.53
CA ASN A 430 33.41 18.60 25.42
C ASN A 430 33.60 20.12 25.37
N ASP A 431 33.81 20.76 26.52
CA ASP A 431 34.05 22.21 26.60
C ASP A 431 35.20 22.67 25.70
N ARG A 432 36.22 21.82 25.49
CA ARG A 432 37.35 22.11 24.58
C ARG A 432 36.97 22.23 23.11
N LYS A 433 35.79 21.74 22.73
CA LYS A 433 35.27 21.82 21.35
C LYS A 433 34.45 23.08 21.12
N ILE A 434 34.10 23.82 22.18
CA ILE A 434 33.28 25.02 22.09
C ILE A 434 34.20 26.19 21.77
N LYS A 435 33.94 26.85 20.65
CA LYS A 435 34.77 27.95 20.13
C LYS A 435 34.30 29.32 20.61
N SER A 436 32.98 29.53 20.65
CA SER A 436 32.37 30.78 21.10
C SER A 436 31.02 30.50 21.74
N VAL A 437 30.59 31.36 22.65
CA VAL A 437 29.38 31.19 23.47
C VAL A 437 28.68 32.54 23.61
N SER A 438 27.37 32.55 23.42
CA SER A 438 26.50 33.71 23.63
C SER A 438 25.98 33.79 25.07
N GLU A 439 25.29 34.88 25.39
CA GLU A 439 24.64 35.02 26.69
C GLU A 439 23.52 34.01 26.88
N LYS A 440 23.42 33.52 28.12
CA LYS A 440 22.38 32.59 28.51
C LYS A 440 21.02 33.30 28.55
N LYS A 441 20.05 32.80 27.79
CA LYS A 441 18.67 33.33 27.76
C LYS A 441 17.65 32.27 28.18
N ARG A 442 16.46 32.70 28.60
CA ARG A 442 15.35 31.78 28.88
C ARG A 442 14.76 31.28 27.56
N TYR A 443 14.34 30.01 27.52
CA TYR A 443 13.65 29.45 26.35
C TYR A 443 12.19 29.92 26.30
N ASP A 444 11.76 30.47 25.16
CA ASP A 444 10.42 31.05 25.01
C ASP A 444 9.30 30.01 25.03
N PHE A 445 9.59 28.75 24.65
CA PHE A 445 8.58 27.70 24.48
C PHE A 445 8.67 26.58 25.54
N GLY A 446 9.45 26.75 26.61
CA GLY A 446 9.54 25.72 27.65
C GLY A 446 10.52 26.00 28.78
N ASP A 447 10.62 25.02 29.68
CA ASP A 447 11.39 25.13 30.91
C ASP A 447 12.86 24.79 30.75
N ALA A 448 13.58 25.69 30.07
CA ALA A 448 15.02 25.58 29.84
C ALA A 448 15.68 26.96 29.72
N TYR A 449 17.01 26.97 29.79
CA TYR A 449 17.83 28.07 29.33
C TYR A 449 18.60 27.67 28.08
N LEU A 450 18.72 28.59 27.14
CA LEU A 450 19.42 28.40 25.88
C LEU A 450 20.73 29.18 25.88
N VAL A 451 21.75 28.55 25.30
CA VAL A 451 23.04 29.16 25.02
C VAL A 451 23.41 28.81 23.58
N ASP A 452 23.50 29.82 22.72
CA ASP A 452 24.00 29.70 21.35
C ASP A 452 25.53 29.64 21.36
N CYS A 453 26.13 28.78 20.55
CA CYS A 453 27.58 28.61 20.48
C CYS A 453 28.05 28.08 19.12
N ASN A 454 29.36 28.11 18.88
CA ASN A 454 29.98 27.37 17.76
C ASN A 454 30.78 26.19 18.31
N ILE A 455 30.67 25.03 17.67
CA ILE A 455 31.35 23.80 18.07
C ILE A 455 32.20 23.22 16.93
N GLU A 456 33.35 22.66 17.30
CA GLU A 456 34.28 21.95 16.41
C GLU A 456 34.17 20.43 16.59
N LEU A 457 33.90 19.72 15.49
CA LEU A 457 33.75 18.27 15.45
C LEU A 457 34.83 17.67 14.53
N GLU A 458 35.44 16.56 14.94
CA GLU A 458 36.43 15.86 14.10
C GLU A 458 35.77 14.71 13.33
N ASP A 459 36.10 14.55 12.05
CA ASP A 459 35.60 13.44 11.25
C ASP A 459 36.29 12.12 11.66
N SER A 460 35.50 11.15 12.12
CA SER A 460 36.03 9.84 12.51
C SER A 460 36.60 9.04 11.33
N ASN A 461 36.16 9.33 10.10
CA ASN A 461 36.64 8.65 8.89
C ASN A 461 37.87 9.34 8.28
N ASP A 462 38.09 10.61 8.60
CA ASP A 462 39.18 11.45 8.07
C ASP A 462 39.84 12.22 9.21
N LYS A 463 40.77 11.54 9.90
CA LYS A 463 41.42 12.08 11.11
C LYS A 463 42.15 13.39 10.82
N GLY A 464 41.94 14.38 11.68
CA GLY A 464 42.48 15.74 11.52
C GLY A 464 41.57 16.68 10.75
N TYR A 465 40.51 16.20 10.09
CA TYR A 465 39.50 17.07 9.50
C TYR A 465 38.58 17.63 10.60
N ILE A 466 38.57 18.96 10.75
CA ILE A 466 37.71 19.68 11.70
C ILE A 466 36.52 20.29 10.93
N PHE A 467 35.32 20.04 11.43
CA PHE A 467 34.06 20.59 10.96
C PHE A 467 33.49 21.53 12.03
N GLU A 468 33.38 22.82 11.69
CA GLU A 468 32.80 23.85 12.55
C GLU A 468 31.32 24.06 12.20
N THR A 469 30.46 24.14 13.23
CA THR A 469 29.02 24.37 13.05
C THR A 469 28.43 25.12 14.24
N ARG A 470 27.33 25.87 14.02
CA ARG A 470 26.53 26.45 15.10
C ARG A 470 25.90 25.34 15.94
N ALA A 471 25.83 25.56 17.24
CA ALA A 471 25.26 24.68 18.23
C ALA A 471 24.39 25.47 19.23
N VAL A 472 23.38 24.81 19.76
CA VAL A 472 22.50 25.36 20.80
C VAL A 472 22.52 24.43 21.98
N GLN A 473 23.07 24.88 23.10
CA GLN A 473 23.00 24.17 24.37
C GLN A 473 21.67 24.49 25.05
N VAL A 474 20.91 23.44 25.33
CA VAL A 474 19.63 23.49 26.02
C VAL A 474 19.83 22.96 27.44
N HIS A 475 19.86 23.86 28.41
CA HIS A 475 19.94 23.53 29.83
C HIS A 475 18.53 23.43 30.40
N TRP A 476 18.01 22.21 30.48
CA TRP A 476 16.68 21.94 31.04
C TRP A 476 16.67 22.21 32.55
N ASP A 477 15.54 22.71 33.06
CA ASP A 477 15.39 22.99 34.49
C ASP A 477 15.48 21.72 35.36
N ASN A 478 15.31 20.54 34.75
CA ASN A 478 15.51 19.23 35.40
C ASN A 478 16.99 18.81 35.51
N GLY A 479 17.93 19.68 35.13
CA GLY A 479 19.37 19.45 35.21
C GLY A 479 19.98 18.69 34.03
N ARG A 480 19.18 18.27 33.03
CA ARG A 480 19.70 17.68 31.79
C ARG A 480 20.22 18.78 30.86
N THR A 481 21.27 18.47 30.11
CA THR A 481 21.75 19.33 29.02
C THR A 481 21.66 18.57 27.70
N SER A 482 21.17 19.23 26.66
CA SER A 482 21.15 18.73 25.29
C SER A 482 21.88 19.72 24.40
N VAL A 483 22.56 19.25 23.35
CA VAL A 483 23.25 20.13 22.39
C VAL A 483 22.73 19.83 21.00
N LEU A 484 22.02 20.79 20.43
CA LEU A 484 21.56 20.74 19.04
C LEU A 484 22.62 21.39 18.15
N ILE A 485 22.76 20.94 16.91
CA ILE A 485 23.66 21.54 15.91
C ILE A 485 22.89 21.88 14.64
N THR A 486 23.30 22.95 13.97
CA THR A 486 22.68 23.46 12.75
C THR A 486 23.66 24.29 11.93
N ASN A 487 23.41 24.41 10.62
CA ASN A 487 24.06 25.37 9.72
C ASN A 487 23.22 26.65 9.50
N LEU A 488 22.10 26.83 10.21
CA LEU A 488 21.28 28.05 10.15
C LEU A 488 21.93 29.15 11.00
N SER A 489 22.02 30.38 10.49
CA SER A 489 22.44 31.53 11.29
C SER A 489 21.34 32.01 12.25
N GLU A 490 21.71 32.67 13.34
CA GLU A 490 20.76 33.18 14.34
C GLU A 490 19.85 34.26 13.75
N GLU A 491 20.37 35.09 12.85
CA GLU A 491 19.64 36.16 12.16
C GLU A 491 18.47 35.62 11.32
N ILE A 492 18.64 34.43 10.76
CA ILE A 492 17.69 33.80 9.85
C ILE A 492 16.74 32.86 10.60
N PHE A 493 17.26 32.09 11.55
CA PHE A 493 16.49 31.16 12.35
C PHE A 493 16.95 31.22 13.81
N THR A 494 16.10 31.84 14.64
CA THR A 494 16.37 32.10 16.06
C THR A 494 16.67 30.82 16.83
N THR A 495 17.47 30.93 17.88
CA THR A 495 17.82 29.83 18.81
C THR A 495 16.58 29.09 19.33
N ASP A 496 15.51 29.82 19.68
CA ASP A 496 14.25 29.24 20.17
C ASP A 496 13.56 28.39 19.11
N ASN A 497 13.51 28.86 17.86
CA ASN A 497 12.96 28.09 16.75
C ASN A 497 13.78 26.84 16.42
N VAL A 498 15.12 26.88 16.54
CA VAL A 498 15.97 25.67 16.38
C VAL A 498 15.53 24.60 17.37
N VAL A 499 15.41 24.98 18.65
CA VAL A 499 15.01 24.08 19.74
C VAL A 499 13.58 23.58 19.54
N LYS A 500 12.64 24.49 19.28
CA LYS A 500 11.23 24.17 19.07
C LYS A 500 11.05 23.20 17.91
N SER A 501 11.64 23.48 16.75
CA SER A 501 11.54 22.62 15.58
C SER A 501 12.13 21.24 15.84
N TYR A 502 13.28 21.14 16.52
CA TYR A 502 13.86 19.84 16.86
C TYR A 502 12.94 19.01 17.76
N PHE A 503 12.40 19.60 18.83
CA PHE A 503 11.56 18.85 19.78
C PHE A 503 10.13 18.60 19.27
N ASN A 504 9.62 19.43 18.36
CA ASN A 504 8.36 19.17 17.64
C ASN A 504 8.44 17.93 16.73
N ARG A 505 9.65 17.48 16.36
CA ARG A 505 9.83 16.21 15.64
C ARG A 505 9.21 15.02 16.36
N TRP A 506 9.33 14.95 17.69
CA TRP A 506 8.85 13.81 18.45
C TRP A 506 7.32 13.60 18.32
N PRO A 507 6.45 14.59 18.63
CA PRO A 507 5.02 14.45 18.40
C PRO A 507 4.65 14.38 16.90
N ALA A 508 5.43 14.96 16.00
CA ALA A 508 5.16 14.92 14.56
C ALA A 508 5.48 13.55 13.91
N GLN A 509 6.45 12.81 14.45
CA GLN A 509 6.97 11.60 13.78
C GLN A 509 6.86 10.33 14.63
N GLU A 510 7.37 10.32 15.86
CA GLU A 510 7.36 9.10 16.69
C GLU A 510 5.94 8.73 17.13
N LEU A 511 5.14 9.75 17.48
CA LEU A 511 3.72 9.55 17.78
C LEU A 511 2.95 9.07 16.54
N ASN A 512 3.25 9.63 15.36
CA ASN A 512 2.65 9.20 14.10
C ASN A 512 3.01 7.75 13.77
N PHE A 513 4.28 7.34 13.93
CA PHE A 513 4.67 5.94 13.78
C PHE A 513 3.93 5.01 14.73
N ARG A 514 3.80 5.39 16.01
CA ARG A 514 3.03 4.62 16.98
C ARG A 514 1.58 4.46 16.52
N ASP A 515 0.99 5.54 16.02
CA ASP A 515 -0.39 5.54 15.55
C ASP A 515 -0.58 4.68 14.31
N MET A 516 0.24 4.87 13.27
CA MET A 516 0.24 4.05 12.05
C MET A 516 0.54 2.56 12.32
N LYS A 517 1.32 2.25 13.36
CA LYS A 517 1.55 0.86 13.80
C LYS A 517 0.26 0.21 14.29
N SER A 518 -0.59 0.96 15.01
CA SER A 518 -1.86 0.49 15.56
C SER A 518 -3.00 0.48 14.53
N GLY A 519 -3.18 1.55 13.77
CA GLY A 519 -4.28 1.70 12.81
C GLY A 519 -4.06 0.97 11.48
N VAL A 520 -2.93 1.23 10.80
CA VAL A 520 -2.68 0.71 9.44
C VAL A 520 -1.64 -0.41 9.37
N ASN A 521 -1.18 -0.90 10.53
CA ASN A 521 -0.22 -2.00 10.66
C ASN A 521 1.08 -1.75 9.85
N ILE A 522 1.65 -0.54 9.95
CA ILE A 522 2.83 -0.17 9.15
C ILE A 522 4.07 -1.00 9.48
N HIS A 523 4.20 -1.57 10.68
CA HIS A 523 5.31 -2.44 11.09
C HIS A 523 5.35 -3.82 10.40
N ARG A 524 4.30 -4.18 9.65
CA ARG A 524 4.21 -5.49 8.99
C ARG A 524 4.91 -5.49 7.64
N VAL A 525 5.83 -6.45 7.46
CA VAL A 525 6.47 -6.74 6.17
C VAL A 525 5.46 -7.35 5.20
N VAL A 526 5.48 -6.86 3.96
CA VAL A 526 4.76 -7.47 2.83
C VAL A 526 5.74 -7.93 1.75
N GLY A 527 5.57 -9.17 1.27
CA GLY A 527 6.50 -9.77 0.31
C GLY A 527 7.65 -10.51 0.99
N TYR A 528 8.11 -11.58 0.33
CA TYR A 528 9.11 -12.50 0.91
C TYR A 528 10.15 -12.96 -0.12
N GLY A 529 10.23 -12.28 -1.27
CA GLY A 529 11.25 -12.55 -2.28
C GLY A 529 12.64 -12.25 -1.70
N LYS A 530 13.62 -13.10 -2.01
CA LYS A 530 15.00 -12.92 -1.55
C LYS A 530 15.97 -13.32 -2.63
N LYS A 531 17.12 -12.65 -2.68
CA LYS A 531 18.26 -12.94 -3.55
C LYS A 531 19.49 -13.14 -2.68
N LEU A 532 20.29 -14.17 -2.97
CA LEU A 532 21.58 -14.34 -2.31
C LEU A 532 22.57 -13.37 -2.94
N VAL A 533 23.17 -12.51 -2.13
CA VAL A 533 24.14 -11.50 -2.55
C VAL A 533 25.39 -11.58 -1.69
N ASP A 534 26.47 -10.98 -2.17
CA ASP A 534 27.70 -10.86 -1.41
C ASP A 534 27.51 -9.82 -0.29
N ASN A 535 28.05 -10.14 0.89
CA ASN A 535 28.01 -9.29 2.06
C ASN A 535 29.26 -8.42 2.07
N LEU A 536 29.19 -7.28 1.38
CA LEU A 536 30.32 -6.36 1.19
C LEU A 536 30.98 -5.98 2.53
N THR A 537 30.20 -5.65 3.56
CA THR A 537 30.73 -5.32 4.90
C THR A 537 31.52 -6.47 5.52
N VAL A 538 31.10 -7.71 5.33
CA VAL A 538 31.84 -8.88 5.81
C VAL A 538 33.07 -9.14 4.94
N LEU A 539 33.00 -8.94 3.62
CA LEU A 539 34.14 -9.07 2.73
C LEU A 539 35.24 -8.06 3.07
N GLU A 540 34.91 -6.78 3.20
CA GLU A 540 35.84 -5.72 3.63
C GLU A 540 36.45 -6.04 5.00
N LYS A 541 35.63 -6.54 5.94
CA LYS A 541 36.13 -6.96 7.26
C LYS A 541 37.09 -8.14 7.15
N ILE A 542 36.80 -9.12 6.29
CA ILE A 542 37.69 -10.25 6.03
C ILE A 542 39.01 -9.75 5.45
N GLU A 543 38.99 -8.90 4.43
CA GLU A 543 40.20 -8.33 3.82
C GLU A 543 41.05 -7.56 4.83
N ARG A 544 40.42 -6.71 5.65
CA ARG A 544 41.10 -5.97 6.71
C ARG A 544 41.72 -6.91 7.74
N LEU A 545 41.00 -7.94 8.19
CA LEU A 545 41.52 -8.92 9.14
C LEU A 545 42.65 -9.76 8.53
N GLN A 546 42.57 -10.11 7.25
CA GLN A 546 43.64 -10.82 6.54
C GLN A 546 44.90 -9.97 6.45
N ARG A 547 44.77 -8.70 6.06
CA ARG A 547 45.91 -7.76 6.01
C ARG A 547 46.59 -7.64 7.38
N GLN A 548 45.81 -7.36 8.41
CA GLN A 548 46.31 -7.24 9.78
C GLN A 548 46.84 -8.54 10.38
N LYS A 549 46.38 -9.70 9.90
CA LYS A 549 46.91 -11.02 10.28
C LYS A 549 48.26 -11.24 9.62
N ASN A 550 48.38 -10.92 8.33
CA ASN A 550 49.62 -11.09 7.56
C ASN A 550 50.72 -10.15 8.08
N GLU A 551 50.38 -8.91 8.44
CA GLU A 551 51.31 -7.97 9.10
C GLU A 551 51.85 -8.54 10.42
N LEU A 552 50.97 -9.07 11.29
CA LEU A 552 51.39 -9.71 12.54
C LEU A 552 52.18 -11.00 12.33
N GLU A 553 51.85 -11.81 11.32
CA GLU A 553 52.61 -13.01 10.97
C GLU A 553 54.00 -12.65 10.42
N TRP A 554 54.13 -11.51 9.74
CA TRP A 554 55.42 -10.97 9.32
C TRP A 554 56.25 -10.45 10.49
N GLU A 555 55.64 -9.69 11.41
CA GLU A 555 56.31 -9.22 12.64
C GLU A 555 56.75 -10.37 13.55
N LEU A 556 55.95 -11.44 13.61
CA LEU A 556 56.23 -12.63 14.42
C LEU A 556 56.91 -13.74 13.63
N LYS A 557 57.48 -13.47 12.46
CA LYS A 557 58.02 -14.50 11.56
C LYS A 557 59.03 -15.41 12.27
N ASP A 558 60.06 -14.84 12.89
CA ASP A 558 61.11 -15.62 13.53
C ASP A 558 60.58 -16.40 14.77
N PRO A 559 59.81 -15.78 15.69
CA PRO A 559 59.14 -16.54 16.77
C PRO A 559 58.19 -17.64 16.28
N LEU A 560 57.46 -17.41 15.18
CA LEU A 560 56.53 -18.39 14.61
C LEU A 560 57.26 -19.56 13.96
N ASP A 561 58.36 -19.30 13.25
CA ASP A 561 59.20 -20.35 12.66
C ASP A 561 59.89 -21.17 13.75
N GLU A 562 60.34 -20.54 14.83
CA GLU A 562 60.91 -21.23 15.99
C GLU A 562 59.86 -22.12 16.69
N ILE A 563 58.65 -21.60 16.93
CA ILE A 563 57.54 -22.37 17.46
C ILE A 563 57.19 -23.54 16.52
N ARG A 564 57.14 -23.31 15.20
CA ARG A 564 56.82 -24.35 14.22
C ARG A 564 57.83 -25.50 14.26
N ASN A 565 59.13 -25.20 14.31
CA ASN A 565 60.17 -26.21 14.45
C ASN A 565 60.03 -27.01 15.77
N MET A 566 59.67 -26.32 16.86
CA MET A 566 59.39 -26.96 18.14
C MET A 566 58.11 -27.82 18.10
N GLU A 567 57.07 -27.40 17.38
CA GLU A 567 55.82 -28.15 17.18
C GLU A 567 56.04 -29.41 16.34
N GLU A 568 56.88 -29.36 15.30
CA GLU A 568 57.26 -30.52 14.51
C GLU A 568 58.01 -31.55 15.36
N ASN A 569 58.98 -31.12 16.16
CA ASN A 569 59.67 -31.99 17.13
C ASN A 569 58.72 -32.54 18.21
N LEU A 570 57.80 -31.70 18.71
CA LEU A 570 56.75 -32.12 19.64
C LEU A 570 55.88 -33.23 19.05
N GLN A 571 55.52 -33.11 17.77
CA GLN A 571 54.69 -34.11 17.08
C GLN A 571 55.42 -35.45 16.92
N LEU A 572 56.73 -35.43 16.61
CA LEU A 572 57.55 -36.65 16.59
C LEU A 572 57.54 -37.33 17.96
N LYS A 573 57.75 -36.58 19.05
CA LYS A 573 57.74 -37.13 20.41
C LYS A 573 56.36 -37.63 20.84
N ILE A 574 55.27 -36.98 20.40
CA ILE A 574 53.91 -37.48 20.62
C ILE A 574 53.68 -38.80 19.87
N ASN A 575 54.23 -38.96 18.66
CA ASN A 575 54.14 -40.21 17.91
C ASN A 575 54.95 -41.32 18.61
N ASP A 576 56.16 -41.03 19.10
CA ASP A 576 56.93 -41.96 19.94
C ASP A 576 56.13 -42.37 21.18
N GLU A 577 55.48 -41.40 21.84
CA GLU A 577 54.61 -41.67 22.98
C GLU A 577 53.49 -42.64 22.62
N ARG A 578 52.84 -42.46 21.44
CA ARG A 578 51.75 -43.35 20.98
C ARG A 578 52.20 -44.80 20.84
N ILE A 579 53.41 -45.07 20.35
CA ILE A 579 53.96 -46.43 20.21
C ILE A 579 54.01 -47.15 21.57
N TYR A 580 54.49 -46.47 22.61
CA TYR A 580 54.52 -47.04 23.97
C TYR A 580 53.14 -47.11 24.60
N ARG A 581 52.21 -46.21 24.24
CA ARG A 581 50.82 -46.29 24.71
C ARG A 581 50.07 -47.48 24.08
N GLU A 582 50.33 -47.83 22.83
CA GLU A 582 49.75 -49.00 22.15
C GLU A 582 50.27 -50.32 22.72
N LYS A 583 51.55 -50.38 23.11
CA LYS A 583 52.14 -51.54 23.81
C LYS A 583 51.61 -51.76 25.23
N SER A 584 50.86 -50.80 25.77
CA SER A 584 50.40 -50.81 27.17
C SER A 584 49.01 -51.38 27.35
N THR A 585 48.80 -52.05 28.49
CA THR A 585 47.47 -52.48 28.93
C THR A 585 47.03 -51.66 30.14
N ILE A 586 45.75 -51.30 30.22
CA ILE A 586 45.21 -50.55 31.36
C ILE A 586 44.36 -51.50 32.20
N ILE A 587 44.78 -51.73 33.45
CA ILE A 587 44.05 -52.58 34.41
C ILE A 587 43.70 -51.73 35.62
N LYS A 588 42.41 -51.60 35.93
CA LYS A 588 41.89 -50.76 37.03
C LYS A 588 42.41 -49.32 37.02
N GLY A 589 42.52 -48.71 35.83
CA GLY A 589 43.00 -47.33 35.65
C GLY A 589 44.51 -47.15 35.72
N ILE A 590 45.29 -48.22 35.98
CA ILE A 590 46.75 -48.18 36.04
C ILE A 590 47.30 -48.77 34.73
N ARG A 591 48.19 -48.01 34.08
CA ARG A 591 48.91 -48.45 32.89
C ARG A 591 49.98 -49.47 33.28
N ARG A 592 49.92 -50.67 32.72
CA ARG A 592 50.94 -51.71 32.84
C ARG A 592 51.76 -51.82 31.56
N LEU A 593 53.08 -51.78 31.72
CA LEU A 593 54.10 -51.88 30.69
C LEU A 593 55.31 -52.60 31.30
N SER A 594 56.26 -53.07 30.48
CA SER A 594 57.56 -53.50 30.99
C SER A 594 58.25 -52.33 31.72
N GLU A 595 59.08 -52.59 32.74
CA GLU A 595 59.77 -51.52 33.48
C GLU A 595 60.60 -50.62 32.55
N HIS A 596 61.29 -51.23 31.58
CA HIS A 596 62.08 -50.53 30.56
C HIS A 596 61.23 -49.58 29.70
N ASP A 597 60.09 -50.06 29.20
CA ASP A 597 59.19 -49.25 28.37
C ASP A 597 58.49 -48.17 29.22
N MET A 598 58.19 -48.46 30.49
CA MET A 598 57.60 -47.49 31.41
C MET A 598 58.56 -46.32 31.68
N GLN A 599 59.85 -46.61 31.81
CA GLN A 599 60.90 -45.61 31.97
C GLN A 599 61.09 -44.77 30.70
N SER A 600 61.05 -45.42 29.54
CA SER A 600 61.10 -44.77 28.22
C SER A 600 59.91 -43.82 28.00
N LEU A 601 58.69 -44.26 28.33
CA LEU A 601 57.47 -43.45 28.28
C LEU A 601 57.56 -42.21 29.18
N LYS A 602 58.07 -42.37 30.42
CA LYS A 602 58.29 -41.23 31.33
C LYS A 602 59.31 -40.23 30.80
N SER A 603 60.37 -40.70 30.12
CA SER A 603 61.36 -39.81 29.49
C SER A 603 60.74 -38.98 28.37
N ILE A 604 60.01 -39.64 27.46
CA ILE A 604 59.30 -38.98 26.35
C ILE A 604 58.29 -37.94 26.87
N GLN A 605 57.54 -38.27 27.93
CA GLN A 605 56.61 -37.32 28.56
C GLN A 605 57.31 -36.10 29.16
N LYS A 606 58.50 -36.27 29.75
CA LYS A 606 59.31 -35.14 30.24
C LYS A 606 59.79 -34.26 29.08
N GLU A 607 60.22 -34.86 27.98
CA GLU A 607 60.64 -34.14 26.77
C GLU A 607 59.48 -33.35 26.16
N ILE A 608 58.30 -33.97 26.00
CA ILE A 608 57.07 -33.31 25.56
C ILE A 608 56.75 -32.09 26.43
N ASN A 609 56.82 -32.24 27.76
CA ASN A 609 56.55 -31.14 28.68
C ASN A 609 57.60 -30.03 28.61
N SER A 610 58.87 -30.39 28.36
CA SER A 610 59.95 -29.42 28.16
C SER A 610 59.72 -28.58 26.89
N ILE A 611 59.39 -29.23 25.78
CA ILE A 611 59.10 -28.55 24.50
C ILE A 611 57.88 -27.62 24.65
N LYS A 612 56.80 -28.08 25.29
CA LYS A 612 55.62 -27.24 25.58
C LYS A 612 55.94 -26.00 26.41
N ARG A 613 56.86 -26.11 27.38
CA ARG A 613 57.30 -24.96 28.20
C ARG A 613 58.10 -23.95 27.37
N LYS A 614 58.97 -24.43 26.47
CA LYS A 614 59.76 -23.57 25.58
C LYS A 614 58.87 -22.77 24.63
N ILE A 615 57.88 -23.42 23.99
CA ILE A 615 56.87 -22.76 23.15
C ILE A 615 56.17 -21.63 23.94
N LYS A 616 55.73 -21.92 25.17
CA LYS A 616 55.06 -20.93 26.02
C LYS A 616 55.95 -19.76 26.43
N ASN A 617 57.26 -19.97 26.56
CA ASN A 617 58.20 -18.89 26.86
C ASN A 617 58.34 -17.94 25.66
N ILE A 618 58.45 -18.49 24.44
CA ILE A 618 58.50 -17.68 23.20
C ILE A 618 57.21 -16.84 23.06
N GLU A 619 56.04 -17.42 23.34
CA GLU A 619 54.79 -16.66 23.34
C GLU A 619 54.76 -15.53 24.38
N LYS A 620 55.43 -15.73 25.53
CA LYS A 620 55.48 -14.77 26.65
C LYS A 620 56.33 -13.54 26.33
N ASP A 621 57.29 -13.67 25.42
CA ASP A 621 58.12 -12.56 24.98
C ASP A 621 57.35 -11.58 24.07
N TYR A 622 56.28 -12.06 23.41
CA TYR A 622 55.42 -11.25 22.52
C TYR A 622 53.92 -11.36 22.85
N PRO A 623 53.49 -11.09 24.10
CA PRO A 623 52.18 -11.48 24.59
C PRO A 623 51.04 -10.71 23.91
N LYS A 624 51.26 -9.43 23.56
CA LYS A 624 50.26 -8.58 22.90
C LYS A 624 50.03 -9.04 21.45
N GLN A 625 51.11 -9.31 20.72
CA GLN A 625 51.07 -9.69 19.32
C GLN A 625 50.45 -11.07 19.14
N PHE A 626 50.86 -12.09 19.91
CA PHE A 626 50.25 -13.42 19.86
C PHE A 626 48.77 -13.41 20.27
N THR A 627 48.40 -12.66 21.31
CA THR A 627 46.99 -12.51 21.71
C THR A 627 46.16 -11.85 20.61
N SER A 628 46.71 -10.81 19.96
CA SER A 628 46.05 -10.12 18.83
C SER A 628 45.92 -11.03 17.61
N LEU A 629 46.98 -11.78 17.26
CA LEU A 629 47.00 -12.73 16.16
C LEU A 629 45.94 -13.83 16.37
N LYS A 630 45.88 -14.41 17.57
CA LYS A 630 44.88 -15.42 17.93
C LYS A 630 43.46 -14.86 17.81
N LYS A 631 43.18 -13.69 18.39
CA LYS A 631 41.87 -13.02 18.27
C LYS A 631 41.46 -12.77 16.83
N LYS A 632 42.39 -12.34 15.97
CA LYS A 632 42.14 -12.11 14.54
C LYS A 632 41.89 -13.41 13.78
N LYS A 633 42.66 -14.47 14.06
CA LYS A 633 42.45 -15.82 13.48
C LYS A 633 41.08 -16.38 13.86
N ASP A 634 40.72 -16.30 15.14
CA ASP A 634 39.42 -16.76 15.66
C ASP A 634 38.26 -15.97 15.05
N GLU A 635 38.39 -14.64 14.97
CA GLU A 635 37.36 -13.80 14.34
C GLU A 635 37.23 -14.07 12.84
N LEU A 636 38.34 -14.29 12.13
CA LEU A 636 38.34 -14.63 10.71
C LEU A 636 37.66 -15.99 10.48
N ALA A 637 38.00 -17.01 11.26
CA ALA A 637 37.32 -18.30 11.21
C ALA A 637 35.81 -18.18 11.48
N ARG A 638 35.39 -17.28 12.37
CA ARG A 638 33.97 -17.03 12.70
C ARG A 638 33.16 -16.37 11.58
N ILE A 639 33.81 -15.60 10.70
CA ILE A 639 33.13 -14.80 9.67
C ILE A 639 33.37 -15.27 8.24
N ILE A 640 34.35 -16.13 7.99
CA ILE A 640 34.75 -16.53 6.63
C ILE A 640 33.62 -17.23 5.85
N ASP A 641 32.72 -17.91 6.54
CA ASP A 641 31.55 -18.57 5.94
C ASP A 641 30.33 -17.64 5.78
N LYS A 642 30.44 -16.38 6.22
CA LYS A 642 29.36 -15.37 6.20
C LYS A 642 29.51 -14.36 5.06
N LYS A 643 30.28 -14.71 4.03
CA LYS A 643 30.51 -13.89 2.82
C LYS A 643 29.24 -13.59 2.04
N LYS A 644 28.18 -14.39 2.22
CA LYS A 644 26.91 -14.22 1.52
C LYS A 644 25.77 -13.96 2.50
N ILE A 645 24.83 -13.13 2.07
CA ILE A 645 23.62 -12.78 2.82
C ILE A 645 22.42 -12.72 1.88
N TYR A 646 21.22 -12.96 2.38
CA TYR A 646 20.02 -12.78 1.60
C TYR A 646 19.56 -11.32 1.65
N SER A 647 19.54 -10.68 0.49
CA SER A 647 18.85 -9.41 0.27
C SER A 647 17.37 -9.66 0.02
N VAL A 648 16.51 -8.89 0.69
CA VAL A 648 15.06 -9.02 0.63
C VAL A 648 14.50 -8.05 -0.42
N ASP A 649 13.56 -8.56 -1.20
CA ASP A 649 12.80 -7.80 -2.18
C ASP A 649 11.76 -6.90 -1.50
N VAL A 650 11.89 -5.59 -1.70
CA VAL A 650 11.10 -4.56 -1.02
C VAL A 650 9.93 -4.01 -1.85
N GLU A 651 9.86 -4.33 -3.15
CA GLU A 651 8.85 -3.83 -4.10
C GLU A 651 7.43 -3.88 -3.55
N LEU A 652 7.04 -5.06 -3.04
CA LEU A 652 5.69 -5.27 -2.54
C LEU A 652 5.41 -4.54 -1.23
N ASP A 653 6.44 -4.41 -0.40
CA ASP A 653 6.36 -3.69 0.85
C ASP A 653 6.18 -2.19 0.59
N GLN A 654 6.87 -1.64 -0.42
CA GLN A 654 6.72 -0.26 -0.86
C GLN A 654 5.31 0.01 -1.40
N ILE A 655 4.81 -0.81 -2.34
CA ILE A 655 3.45 -0.66 -2.89
C ILE A 655 2.41 -0.62 -1.75
N MET A 656 2.46 -1.58 -0.83
CA MET A 656 1.51 -1.62 0.28
C MET A 656 1.68 -0.47 1.27
N THR A 657 2.90 0.05 1.43
CA THR A 657 3.16 1.19 2.29
C THR A 657 2.57 2.48 1.69
N CYS A 658 2.57 2.65 0.36
CA CYS A 658 1.89 3.77 -0.32
C CYS A 658 0.41 3.85 0.09
N PHE A 659 -0.31 2.73 0.03
CA PHE A 659 -1.73 2.68 0.41
C PHE A 659 -1.95 2.96 1.91
N LYS A 660 -1.08 2.44 2.78
CA LYS A 660 -1.19 2.65 4.23
C LYS A 660 -0.96 4.11 4.63
N ILE A 661 0.07 4.74 4.07
CA ILE A 661 0.38 6.15 4.31
C ILE A 661 -0.73 7.03 3.75
N SER A 662 -1.20 6.72 2.53
CA SER A 662 -2.30 7.45 1.91
C SER A 662 -3.57 7.38 2.75
N PHE A 663 -3.87 6.23 3.36
CA PHE A 663 -4.98 6.10 4.31
C PHE A 663 -4.77 6.93 5.58
N ALA A 664 -3.55 6.92 6.14
CA ALA A 664 -3.21 7.73 7.30
C ALA A 664 -3.36 9.24 7.01
N ASN A 665 -2.87 9.72 5.87
CA ASN A 665 -3.03 11.11 5.45
C ASN A 665 -4.50 11.52 5.24
N ILE A 666 -5.35 10.63 4.69
CA ILE A 666 -6.80 10.91 4.61
C ILE A 666 -7.43 11.00 6.01
N CYS A 667 -6.95 10.23 6.99
CA CYS A 667 -7.41 10.36 8.36
C CYS A 667 -6.91 11.67 9.01
N CYS A 668 -5.67 12.10 8.74
CA CYS A 668 -5.19 13.42 9.14
C CYS A 668 -6.07 14.53 8.55
N TYR A 669 -6.35 14.46 7.25
CA TYR A 669 -7.25 15.41 6.56
C TYR A 669 -8.65 15.43 7.18
N LEU A 670 -9.21 14.27 7.52
CA LEU A 670 -10.48 14.19 8.23
C LEU A 670 -10.41 14.93 9.58
N LEU A 671 -9.34 14.73 10.35
CA LEU A 671 -9.19 15.32 11.68
C LEU A 671 -8.97 16.84 11.63
N ASP A 672 -8.08 17.29 10.75
CA ASP A 672 -7.68 18.69 10.67
C ASP A 672 -8.81 19.55 10.09
N GLU A 673 -9.43 19.10 9.00
CA GLU A 673 -10.35 19.93 8.22
C GLU A 673 -11.82 19.65 8.54
N CYS A 674 -12.20 18.40 8.81
CA CYS A 674 -13.61 18.07 9.09
C CYS A 674 -13.92 18.07 10.59
N PHE A 675 -12.97 17.72 11.44
CA PHE A 675 -13.11 17.73 12.90
C PHE A 675 -12.50 18.98 13.57
N ASN A 676 -12.12 20.01 12.81
CA ASN A 676 -11.55 21.26 13.31
C ASN A 676 -10.30 21.06 14.18
N GLY A 677 -9.35 20.22 13.74
CA GLY A 677 -8.08 19.97 14.43
C GLY A 677 -8.18 19.06 15.66
N GLU A 678 -9.20 18.21 15.73
CA GLU A 678 -9.37 17.27 16.85
C GLU A 678 -8.20 16.28 16.92
N LYS A 679 -7.62 16.12 18.11
CA LYS A 679 -6.52 15.17 18.33
C LYS A 679 -7.08 13.79 18.68
N MET A 680 -7.07 12.89 17.70
CA MET A 680 -7.50 11.50 17.88
C MET A 680 -6.54 10.54 17.18
N THR A 681 -6.23 9.40 17.81
CA THR A 681 -5.40 8.36 17.18
C THR A 681 -6.20 7.63 16.11
N LEU A 682 -5.53 7.08 15.09
CA LEU A 682 -6.12 6.19 14.10
C LEU A 682 -6.90 5.06 14.76
N GLN A 683 -6.33 4.40 15.77
CA GLN A 683 -7.04 3.33 16.48
C GLN A 683 -8.38 3.82 17.08
N ARG A 684 -8.40 5.02 17.66
CA ARG A 684 -9.62 5.61 18.22
C ARG A 684 -10.64 5.99 17.14
N LEU A 685 -10.18 6.46 15.98
CA LEU A 685 -11.03 6.68 14.80
C LEU A 685 -11.74 5.39 14.36
N PHE A 686 -11.02 4.26 14.31
CA PHE A 686 -11.63 2.96 14.02
C PHE A 686 -12.72 2.62 15.03
N GLU A 687 -12.36 2.59 16.32
CA GLU A 687 -13.25 2.12 17.40
C GLU A 687 -14.49 2.99 17.62
N VAL A 688 -14.41 4.30 17.35
CA VAL A 688 -15.48 5.25 17.68
C VAL A 688 -16.26 5.72 16.47
N ILE A 689 -15.59 5.86 15.32
CA ILE A 689 -16.20 6.43 14.12
C ILE A 689 -16.41 5.36 13.07
N PHE A 690 -15.35 4.73 12.56
CA PHE A 690 -15.48 3.86 11.39
C PHE A 690 -16.26 2.56 11.67
N ASP A 691 -16.27 2.08 12.91
CA ASP A 691 -17.06 0.93 13.34
C ASP A 691 -18.56 1.24 13.54
N LEU A 692 -19.00 2.50 13.36
CA LEU A 692 -20.42 2.84 13.43
C LEU A 692 -21.19 2.22 12.26
N GLN A 693 -22.26 1.52 12.61
CA GLN A 693 -23.19 0.92 11.66
C GLN A 693 -23.94 1.99 10.86
N GLY A 694 -24.35 1.64 9.65
CA GLY A 694 -25.21 2.51 8.86
C GLY A 694 -25.95 1.83 7.72
N GLU A 695 -26.84 2.59 7.09
CA GLU A 695 -27.64 2.21 5.94
C GLU A 695 -27.32 3.09 4.74
N VAL A 696 -27.33 2.52 3.53
CA VAL A 696 -27.07 3.26 2.29
C VAL A 696 -28.31 3.23 1.41
N ARG A 697 -28.75 4.39 0.92
CA ARG A 697 -29.86 4.51 -0.04
C ARG A 697 -29.43 5.34 -1.22
N ILE A 698 -29.54 4.77 -2.41
CA ILE A 698 -29.26 5.49 -3.65
C ILE A 698 -30.59 5.97 -4.23
N GLU A 699 -30.82 7.28 -4.19
CA GLU A 699 -32.07 7.91 -4.63
C GLU A 699 -31.75 9.23 -5.31
N ASN A 700 -32.38 9.50 -6.46
CA ASN A 700 -32.26 10.78 -7.20
C ASN A 700 -30.80 11.22 -7.46
N GLY A 701 -29.90 10.30 -7.78
CA GLY A 701 -28.48 10.61 -8.02
C GLY A 701 -27.69 10.96 -6.75
N CYS A 702 -28.27 10.74 -5.57
CA CYS A 702 -27.62 10.91 -4.28
C CYS A 702 -27.43 9.55 -3.60
N ARG A 703 -26.22 9.33 -3.07
CA ARG A 703 -25.86 8.21 -2.21
C ARG A 703 -26.00 8.66 -0.76
N ASN A 704 -27.18 8.43 -0.19
CA ASN A 704 -27.50 8.80 1.18
C ASN A 704 -27.00 7.73 2.15
N ILE A 705 -26.19 8.13 3.13
CA ILE A 705 -25.56 7.25 4.12
C ILE A 705 -26.05 7.66 5.50
N PHE A 706 -26.85 6.80 6.11
CA PHE A 706 -27.42 7.02 7.44
C PHE A 706 -26.59 6.27 8.47
N ILE A 707 -25.81 6.99 9.27
CA ILE A 707 -24.92 6.45 10.31
C ILE A 707 -25.67 6.45 11.64
N LYS A 708 -25.69 5.32 12.34
CA LYS A 708 -26.35 5.22 13.65
C LYS A 708 -25.51 5.86 14.74
N ARG A 709 -26.14 6.70 15.56
CA ARG A 709 -25.51 7.33 16.73
C ARG A 709 -25.09 6.28 17.77
N ASN A 710 -23.94 6.51 18.39
CA ASN A 710 -23.57 5.82 19.63
C ASN A 710 -24.04 6.65 20.85
N PRO A 711 -25.08 6.22 21.59
CA PRO A 711 -25.63 7.00 22.71
C PRO A 711 -24.64 7.17 23.87
N LYS A 712 -23.60 6.33 23.95
CA LYS A 712 -22.60 6.38 25.03
C LYS A 712 -21.54 7.48 24.84
N GLN A 713 -21.47 8.12 23.68
CA GLN A 713 -20.42 9.09 23.34
C GLN A 713 -21.00 10.33 22.66
N GLN A 714 -21.93 11.01 23.35
CA GLN A 714 -22.68 12.14 22.79
C GLN A 714 -21.79 13.27 22.26
N ASP A 715 -20.72 13.61 22.97
CA ASP A 715 -19.82 14.71 22.54
C ASP A 715 -19.11 14.39 21.22
N ILE A 716 -18.63 13.15 21.05
CA ILE A 716 -17.99 12.72 19.80
C ILE A 716 -19.02 12.64 18.68
N MET A 717 -20.26 12.19 18.96
CA MET A 717 -21.32 12.15 17.95
C MET A 717 -21.70 13.57 17.47
N LYS A 718 -21.69 14.58 18.34
CA LYS A 718 -21.89 15.98 17.94
C LYS A 718 -20.77 16.48 17.03
N LYS A 719 -19.51 16.17 17.35
CA LYS A 719 -18.35 16.50 16.49
C LYS A 719 -18.45 15.78 15.14
N LEU A 720 -18.83 14.50 15.15
CA LEU A 720 -19.05 13.73 13.93
C LEU A 720 -20.16 14.36 13.08
N GLU A 721 -21.28 14.77 13.66
CA GLU A 721 -22.37 15.43 12.94
C GLU A 721 -21.88 16.69 12.20
N SER A 722 -21.13 17.56 12.89
CA SER A 722 -20.49 18.73 12.26
C SER A 722 -19.49 18.37 11.16
N ALA A 723 -18.73 17.29 11.35
CA ALA A 723 -17.78 16.81 10.37
C ALA A 723 -18.48 16.26 9.11
N LEU A 724 -19.57 15.52 9.29
CA LEU A 724 -20.38 15.00 8.18
C LEU A 724 -21.01 16.13 7.38
N ASP A 725 -21.49 17.19 8.05
CA ASP A 725 -21.98 18.38 7.37
C ASP A 725 -20.87 19.01 6.53
N SER A 726 -19.66 19.18 7.08
CA SER A 726 -18.50 19.70 6.35
C SER A 726 -18.18 18.86 5.11
N ILE A 727 -18.21 17.53 5.24
CA ILE A 727 -18.00 16.59 4.12
C ILE A 727 -19.10 16.72 3.06
N ASN A 728 -20.36 16.85 3.46
CA ASN A 728 -21.48 17.00 2.53
C ASN A 728 -21.35 18.28 1.68
N HIS A 729 -20.87 19.38 2.27
CA HIS A 729 -20.64 20.64 1.56
C HIS A 729 -19.53 20.53 0.50
N MET A 730 -18.63 19.54 0.59
CA MET A 730 -17.59 19.30 -0.42
C MET A 730 -18.15 18.77 -1.76
N GLY A 731 -19.42 18.34 -1.83
CA GLY A 731 -20.05 17.92 -3.08
C GLY A 731 -19.43 16.69 -3.74
N ILE A 732 -18.88 15.78 -2.92
CA ILE A 732 -18.12 14.61 -3.37
C ILE A 732 -19.02 13.61 -4.11
N LYS A 733 -18.53 13.05 -5.21
CA LYS A 733 -19.22 12.00 -5.97
C LYS A 733 -18.61 10.61 -5.74
N ASP A 734 -19.46 9.60 -5.74
CA ASP A 734 -19.07 8.19 -5.69
C ASP A 734 -18.60 7.67 -7.07
N LEU A 735 -18.21 6.40 -7.11
CA LEU A 735 -17.74 5.69 -8.31
C LEU A 735 -18.73 5.65 -9.46
N ASN A 736 -20.01 5.87 -9.19
CA ASN A 736 -21.09 5.84 -10.17
C ASN A 736 -21.61 7.26 -10.47
N GLY A 737 -20.94 8.30 -9.96
CA GLY A 737 -21.32 9.70 -10.15
C GLY A 737 -22.42 10.20 -9.21
N CYS A 738 -22.84 9.41 -8.22
CA CYS A 738 -23.84 9.83 -7.23
C CYS A 738 -23.19 10.71 -6.16
N MET A 739 -23.84 11.80 -5.75
CA MET A 739 -23.31 12.67 -4.69
C MET A 739 -23.43 11.99 -3.32
N TYR A 740 -22.35 12.00 -2.53
CA TYR A 740 -22.39 11.55 -1.15
C TYR A 740 -23.24 12.49 -0.29
N ASN A 741 -24.06 11.89 0.58
CA ASN A 741 -24.83 12.62 1.58
C ASN A 741 -24.88 11.83 2.89
N PHE A 742 -24.09 12.22 3.87
CA PHE A 742 -24.00 11.59 5.17
C PHE A 742 -24.99 12.21 6.16
N LYS A 743 -25.69 11.37 6.94
CA LYS A 743 -26.62 11.80 7.98
C LYS A 743 -26.46 10.94 9.23
N LEU A 744 -26.49 11.57 10.40
CA LEU A 744 -26.37 10.89 11.67
C LEU A 744 -27.77 10.68 12.30
N ILE A 745 -28.20 9.41 12.44
CA ILE A 745 -29.54 9.00 12.90
C ILE A 745 -29.56 8.34 14.27
#